data_AF-A0AAU6FF88-F1
#
_entry.id   AF-A0AAU6FF88-F1
#
_cell.length_a   1.000
_cell.length_b   1.000
_cell.length_c   1.000
_cell.angle_alpha   90.00
_cell.angle_beta   90.00
_cell.angle_gamma   90.00
#
_symmetry.space_group_name_H-M   'P 1'
#
loop_
_entity.id
_entity.type
_entity.pdbx_description
1 polymer ?
#
loop_
_entity_poly.entity_id
_entity_poly.type
_entity_poly.pdbx_seq_one_letter_code
_entity_poly.pdbx_strand_id
1 'polypeptide(L)'
;MYPHGVGADLGPTPKTLGIRPSAGDDPAGLRTGELDGRTYWRTDVAKGTGHLDLALDADYLKGVDADGVTVSVTYRDTGAGTLVLGGATPLRLTGSDTWRTGSFDVATADAAVLRLSGTDGAEGGDGTAPADITVAAVRVGTSGASVTLGEAPQPSGITPRAGDAGSGLVTGVEAGRGYWGTDRSAPAPGLNFFYMNVSDTFLYDTRDKVLVSVDYFDAGNGTFGLHYDSPGSATSDMFKPSELFAYGDTKTWKTHTFALDDAIMTNRSNGSDFRITTDGGAAELKVAAVRITVVPAELKPAEGLQLLVADARRAWTAAREGGRDGQYPPGAKAALLDSIAAAQKAVDTGGTTEAELKAALDALDTSLRDFRKSAVNTNLARGTKATASSGTPAAAVDGDASTAWTSGDGGTGEWITTDLGSVKSVNDVRIQWGSTFAQDYTVQVSRDGRDFTTVGRNGAIATKTIRTRFATTAARYVRIAVKGYAPGARNITIGELEVRKERTVRPRPHAVRTDFPVESPVVADFDARDYGADPSGRKDSTHAIQQAVYDCYDAGGGTVWLPSGTYRVTDTVEVHSFCTVRGDRRDPDRGSGGYGTVISADLPAGADGPVLFRIGGSAGVMGVTTYYPRQSAASPVAYNSTFQIPGGAWIGNENYMMATVSDVTMLNSYKGVGISTMPNDQGVAPSSGQVHESATLRNIKGTVLSEGFRAFNGADVGTWENITLDNGYWADAPAAYHPPKRAALDTWTRAHGTGFVLGDLEWDQFYRIKAADYRTGIHIVAGQRASFTGSFVQSEIRRTDVALLADSFDSRWGMSFASSVLEGSEAAVRNGSEAYVKLTDTKVSGAVSGIVHRMSGTVPRYDQKPLPRPARAALYVADRAPRETGIMPRRDATAAVQQTLDRAGREGGGTVYLPAGWYRVDGHLRVPAGVELRGASPVPNRDLVGASGGTVLMAYEGRDTGSPDTATALITLNGKRAGVRGLRVLYPENNPAAADGPVPYPFAVRGNGPGTYALDLGLPNAWNGIDMAAHRNDGFTVRKLAGAVFNRAITVGRSDGGRIEGVLNNGNAVARVAYALPDWVLESNIFPDVIDDPMRKQSQIVTVDGATRLTVLNAFAYGFHHGLVVRSGEVTAYNLGTDNLGTDGFTVEADGGDVTVVNLLRYNGASVTGPARAYNIMAINMLQNGLTAEAAPAGHGTVTLVGNETEPGRYERGSTVTAEAKPLPGHRFLSWTVDGEVISTGPSLEITVDADRTVTATFD
;
A
#
# COMPACT_ATOMS: atom_id res chain seq x y z
N MET A 1 -26.29 11.60 -15.07
CA MET A 1 -27.23 10.70 -15.77
C MET A 1 -27.85 9.73 -14.77
N TYR A 2 -29.09 9.26 -14.99
CA TYR A 2 -29.77 8.32 -14.09
C TYR A 2 -28.91 7.07 -13.84
N PRO A 3 -28.53 6.76 -12.59
CA PRO A 3 -27.55 5.71 -12.31
C PRO A 3 -27.98 4.30 -12.76
N HIS A 4 -29.27 4.10 -13.07
CA HIS A 4 -29.82 2.83 -13.56
C HIS A 4 -30.56 2.95 -14.90
N GLY A 5 -30.41 4.08 -15.63
CA GLY A 5 -31.07 4.30 -16.92
C GLY A 5 -32.45 4.99 -16.86
N VAL A 6 -33.14 5.04 -18.01
CA VAL A 6 -34.46 5.68 -18.21
C VAL A 6 -35.56 4.63 -18.39
N GLY A 7 -36.83 5.01 -18.27
CA GLY A 7 -37.92 4.06 -18.38
C GLY A 7 -39.32 4.65 -18.44
N ALA A 8 -40.29 3.78 -18.67
CA ALA A 8 -41.71 4.05 -18.53
C ALA A 8 -42.44 2.83 -17.96
N ASP A 9 -43.30 3.05 -16.97
CA ASP A 9 -44.33 2.10 -16.51
C ASP A 9 -45.63 2.44 -17.21
N LEU A 10 -46.14 1.49 -17.99
CA LEU A 10 -47.26 1.69 -18.90
C LEU A 10 -48.57 1.33 -18.21
N GLY A 11 -49.52 2.25 -18.23
CA GLY A 11 -50.85 2.06 -17.65
C GLY A 11 -51.79 3.20 -18.05
N PRO A 12 -52.99 3.29 -17.45
CA PRO A 12 -53.94 4.37 -17.77
C PRO A 12 -53.34 5.77 -17.57
N THR A 13 -52.40 5.91 -16.63
CA THR A 13 -51.55 7.10 -16.46
C THR A 13 -50.11 6.62 -16.38
N PRO A 14 -49.35 6.63 -17.50
CA PRO A 14 -47.98 6.13 -17.50
C PRO A 14 -47.09 6.93 -16.55
N LYS A 15 -46.26 6.24 -15.77
CA LYS A 15 -45.17 6.88 -15.02
C LYS A 15 -43.93 6.84 -15.89
N THR A 16 -43.33 7.99 -16.16
CA THR A 16 -42.26 8.11 -17.17
C THR A 16 -41.08 8.86 -16.62
N LEU A 17 -39.87 8.34 -16.85
CA LEU A 17 -38.60 8.98 -16.55
C LEU A 17 -37.70 8.85 -17.77
N GLY A 18 -37.61 9.89 -18.58
CA GLY A 18 -36.73 9.91 -19.75
C GLY A 18 -37.18 9.06 -20.95
N ILE A 19 -38.35 8.42 -20.91
CA ILE A 19 -39.02 7.80 -22.06
C ILE A 19 -40.44 8.34 -22.15
N ARG A 20 -40.83 8.86 -23.31
CA ARG A 20 -42.22 9.24 -23.61
C ARG A 20 -42.85 8.16 -24.49
N PRO A 21 -43.72 7.30 -23.94
CA PRO A 21 -44.42 6.30 -24.73
C PRO A 21 -45.60 6.92 -25.47
N SER A 22 -45.81 6.51 -26.71
CA SER A 22 -46.99 6.80 -27.53
C SER A 22 -47.45 5.55 -28.28
N ALA A 23 -48.73 5.46 -28.62
CA ALA A 23 -49.31 4.27 -29.24
C ALA A 23 -49.62 4.50 -30.72
N GLY A 24 -48.92 3.73 -31.57
CA GLY A 24 -49.26 3.44 -32.95
C GLY A 24 -49.56 4.62 -33.87
N ASP A 25 -50.10 4.28 -35.05
CA ASP A 25 -50.62 5.25 -36.02
C ASP A 25 -52.01 5.79 -35.62
N ASP A 26 -52.79 5.00 -34.86
CA ASP A 26 -54.05 5.44 -34.24
C ASP A 26 -54.02 5.19 -32.70
N PRO A 27 -53.83 6.23 -31.88
CA PRO A 27 -53.84 6.11 -30.43
C PRO A 27 -55.18 5.68 -29.82
N ALA A 28 -56.30 5.84 -30.54
CA ALA A 28 -57.64 5.53 -30.01
C ALA A 28 -57.89 4.03 -29.88
N GLY A 29 -57.11 3.18 -30.57
CA GLY A 29 -57.17 1.73 -30.45
C GLY A 29 -56.38 1.15 -29.27
N LEU A 30 -55.52 1.94 -28.60
CA LEU A 30 -54.73 1.48 -27.46
C LEU A 30 -55.62 1.02 -26.31
N ARG A 31 -55.37 -0.19 -25.79
CA ARG A 31 -56.04 -0.71 -24.60
C ARG A 31 -55.12 -0.60 -23.40
N THR A 32 -55.62 -0.06 -22.29
CA THR A 32 -54.88 0.01 -21.03
C THR A 32 -55.66 -0.68 -19.91
N GLY A 33 -54.97 -1.31 -18.97
CA GLY A 33 -55.63 -1.95 -17.83
C GLY A 33 -54.62 -2.46 -16.81
N GLU A 34 -55.07 -3.38 -15.96
CA GLU A 34 -54.24 -4.11 -15.01
C GLU A 34 -54.44 -5.62 -15.22
N LEU A 35 -53.35 -6.39 -15.20
CA LEU A 35 -53.36 -7.84 -15.33
C LEU A 35 -52.26 -8.43 -14.43
N ASP A 36 -52.65 -9.39 -13.57
CA ASP A 36 -51.77 -10.02 -12.57
C ASP A 36 -50.97 -9.01 -11.72
N GLY A 37 -51.64 -7.93 -11.28
CA GLY A 37 -51.04 -6.88 -10.45
C GLY A 37 -50.12 -5.91 -11.20
N ARG A 38 -50.08 -5.95 -12.53
CA ARG A 38 -49.28 -5.03 -13.37
C ARG A 38 -50.18 -4.22 -14.28
N THR A 39 -49.99 -2.90 -14.27
CA THR A 39 -50.62 -2.04 -15.29
C THR A 39 -49.96 -2.28 -16.65
N TYR A 40 -50.72 -2.10 -17.74
CA TYR A 40 -50.20 -2.35 -19.08
C TYR A 40 -50.81 -1.45 -20.15
N TRP A 41 -50.10 -1.41 -21.28
CA TRP A 41 -50.56 -0.97 -22.59
C TRP A 41 -50.61 -2.19 -23.53
N ARG A 42 -51.71 -2.33 -24.27
CA ARG A 42 -51.92 -3.39 -25.26
C ARG A 42 -52.33 -2.78 -26.59
N THR A 43 -51.59 -3.14 -27.64
CA THR A 43 -51.92 -2.73 -29.02
C THR A 43 -53.23 -3.39 -29.48
N ASP A 44 -53.87 -2.81 -30.49
CA ASP A 44 -55.08 -3.33 -31.13
C ASP A 44 -54.90 -3.14 -32.65
N VAL A 45 -54.19 -4.09 -33.27
CA VAL A 45 -53.85 -4.08 -34.69
C VAL A 45 -55.11 -3.93 -35.54
N ALA A 46 -56.22 -4.56 -35.14
CA ALA A 46 -57.50 -4.48 -35.84
C ALA A 46 -58.13 -3.08 -35.83
N LYS A 47 -57.72 -2.21 -34.90
CA LYS A 47 -58.14 -0.80 -34.80
C LYS A 47 -57.05 0.19 -35.21
N GLY A 48 -55.97 -0.27 -35.86
CA GLY A 48 -54.90 0.59 -36.37
C GLY A 48 -53.81 0.95 -35.36
N THR A 49 -53.84 0.41 -34.14
CA THR A 49 -52.74 0.55 -33.17
C THR A 49 -51.78 -0.62 -33.32
N GLY A 50 -50.84 -0.57 -34.26
CA GLY A 50 -49.95 -1.70 -34.58
C GLY A 50 -48.64 -1.79 -33.77
N HIS A 51 -48.22 -0.70 -33.13
CA HIS A 51 -46.94 -0.61 -32.43
C HIS A 51 -46.99 0.39 -31.27
N LEU A 52 -45.95 0.41 -30.44
CA LEU A 52 -45.68 1.44 -29.44
C LEU A 52 -44.40 2.19 -29.85
N ASP A 53 -44.45 3.51 -29.89
CA ASP A 53 -43.27 4.36 -30.09
C ASP A 53 -42.77 4.85 -28.72
N LEU A 54 -41.46 4.71 -28.49
CA LEU A 54 -40.80 5.01 -27.22
C LEU A 54 -39.75 6.09 -27.48
N ALA A 55 -40.12 7.35 -27.29
CA ALA A 55 -39.21 8.47 -27.53
C ALA A 55 -38.32 8.70 -26.31
N LEU A 56 -37.01 8.50 -26.47
CA LEU A 56 -36.06 8.74 -25.41
C LEU A 56 -35.76 10.24 -25.28
N ASP A 57 -35.49 10.67 -24.06
CA ASP A 57 -35.12 12.05 -23.77
C ASP A 57 -33.79 12.40 -24.45
N ALA A 58 -33.78 13.54 -25.18
CA ALA A 58 -32.62 13.96 -25.94
C ALA A 58 -31.40 14.26 -25.06
N ASP A 59 -31.58 14.67 -23.80
CA ASP A 59 -30.48 14.92 -22.88
C ASP A 59 -29.92 13.61 -22.29
N TYR A 60 -30.74 12.57 -22.16
CA TYR A 60 -30.25 11.23 -21.86
C TYR A 60 -29.36 10.71 -23.00
N LEU A 61 -29.82 10.79 -24.25
CA LEU A 61 -29.08 10.33 -25.43
C LEU A 61 -27.73 11.04 -25.63
N LYS A 62 -27.61 12.31 -25.23
CA LYS A 62 -26.33 13.07 -25.31
C LYS A 62 -25.22 12.49 -24.44
N GLY A 63 -25.56 11.75 -23.39
CA GLY A 63 -24.57 11.16 -22.48
C GLY A 63 -24.40 9.65 -22.63
N VAL A 64 -25.10 9.01 -23.57
CA VAL A 64 -24.97 7.58 -23.86
C VAL A 64 -23.80 7.40 -24.82
N ASP A 65 -22.90 6.45 -24.52
CA ASP A 65 -21.74 6.15 -25.37
C ASP A 65 -22.17 5.60 -26.75
N ALA A 66 -21.25 5.59 -27.71
CA ALA A 66 -21.53 5.17 -29.09
C ALA A 66 -21.88 3.67 -29.23
N ASP A 67 -21.61 2.86 -28.20
CA ASP A 67 -21.71 1.39 -28.22
C ASP A 67 -23.14 0.83 -28.07
N GLY A 68 -24.15 1.70 -27.87
CA GLY A 68 -25.57 1.33 -27.82
C GLY A 68 -26.20 1.32 -26.42
N VAL A 69 -27.50 1.01 -26.39
CA VAL A 69 -28.32 0.86 -25.17
C VAL A 69 -28.98 -0.52 -25.13
N THR A 70 -29.19 -1.03 -23.92
CA THR A 70 -30.00 -2.23 -23.72
C THR A 70 -31.41 -1.82 -23.29
N VAL A 71 -32.40 -2.22 -24.09
CA VAL A 71 -33.81 -1.93 -23.90
C VAL A 71 -34.47 -3.18 -23.33
N SER A 72 -34.87 -3.11 -22.06
CA SER A 72 -35.66 -4.15 -21.41
C SER A 72 -37.15 -3.85 -21.58
N VAL A 73 -37.89 -4.82 -22.09
CA VAL A 73 -39.34 -4.75 -22.23
C VAL A 73 -39.97 -5.83 -21.36
N THR A 74 -40.82 -5.41 -20.43
CA THR A 74 -41.68 -6.32 -19.67
C THR A 74 -42.99 -6.52 -20.42
N TYR A 75 -43.20 -7.72 -20.95
CA TYR A 75 -44.33 -8.07 -21.80
C TYR A 75 -45.05 -9.32 -21.30
N ARG A 76 -46.30 -9.49 -21.73
CA ARG A 76 -47.04 -10.74 -21.53
C ARG A 76 -46.75 -11.70 -22.68
N ASP A 77 -46.27 -12.89 -22.37
CA ASP A 77 -45.86 -13.88 -23.38
C ASP A 77 -47.06 -14.66 -23.97
N THR A 78 -47.91 -13.98 -24.74
CA THR A 78 -49.26 -14.47 -25.13
C THR A 78 -49.33 -15.38 -26.38
N GLY A 79 -48.22 -15.88 -26.96
CA GLY A 79 -48.32 -16.75 -28.14
C GLY A 79 -47.00 -17.17 -28.80
N ALA A 80 -47.06 -17.72 -30.02
CA ALA A 80 -45.94 -18.29 -30.77
C ALA A 80 -45.24 -17.29 -31.75
N GLY A 81 -45.48 -15.99 -31.57
CA GLY A 81 -44.97 -14.92 -32.42
C GLY A 81 -43.59 -14.38 -32.01
N THR A 82 -43.25 -13.19 -32.49
CA THR A 82 -42.03 -12.47 -32.10
C THR A 82 -42.34 -11.03 -31.67
N LEU A 83 -41.58 -10.55 -30.68
CA LEU A 83 -41.52 -9.14 -30.28
C LEU A 83 -40.36 -8.48 -31.02
N VAL A 84 -40.64 -7.37 -31.72
CA VAL A 84 -39.71 -6.68 -32.60
C VAL A 84 -39.48 -5.27 -32.08
N LEU A 85 -38.21 -4.88 -31.95
CA LEU A 85 -37.79 -3.50 -31.68
C LEU A 85 -36.90 -3.06 -32.86
N GLY A 86 -37.28 -2.00 -33.57
CA GLY A 86 -36.63 -1.60 -34.82
C GLY A 86 -35.09 -1.57 -34.77
N GLY A 87 -34.43 -2.23 -35.72
CA GLY A 87 -32.96 -2.34 -35.81
C GLY A 87 -32.33 -3.39 -34.89
N ALA A 88 -33.05 -3.93 -33.90
CA ALA A 88 -32.56 -4.96 -32.99
C ALA A 88 -32.96 -6.39 -33.43
N THR A 89 -32.28 -7.38 -32.86
CA THR A 89 -32.63 -8.80 -33.08
C THR A 89 -34.00 -9.10 -32.42
N PRO A 90 -34.98 -9.67 -33.15
CA PRO A 90 -36.30 -9.99 -32.60
C PRO A 90 -36.25 -11.01 -31.45
N LEU A 91 -37.15 -10.86 -30.49
CA LEU A 91 -37.33 -11.81 -29.38
C LEU A 91 -38.46 -12.78 -29.70
N ARG A 92 -38.18 -14.08 -29.60
CA ARG A 92 -39.19 -15.12 -29.82
C ARG A 92 -40.06 -15.31 -28.58
N LEU A 93 -41.37 -15.27 -28.79
CA LEU A 93 -42.35 -15.56 -27.76
C LEU A 93 -42.47 -17.08 -27.58
N THR A 94 -42.58 -17.52 -26.33
CA THR A 94 -42.67 -18.95 -26.01
C THR A 94 -44.10 -19.40 -25.76
N GLY A 95 -45.03 -18.45 -25.63
CA GLY A 95 -46.44 -18.70 -25.40
C GLY A 95 -46.75 -19.21 -24.00
N SER A 96 -45.91 -18.88 -23.01
CA SER A 96 -46.14 -19.35 -21.63
C SER A 96 -47.28 -18.65 -20.92
N ASP A 97 -47.85 -17.60 -21.52
CA ASP A 97 -48.87 -16.72 -20.94
C ASP A 97 -48.50 -16.30 -19.52
N THR A 98 -47.29 -15.80 -19.34
CA THR A 98 -46.80 -15.21 -18.09
C THR A 98 -46.10 -13.89 -18.39
N TRP A 99 -45.96 -13.02 -17.39
CA TRP A 99 -45.13 -11.83 -17.52
C TRP A 99 -43.66 -12.23 -17.66
N ARG A 100 -43.00 -11.74 -18.70
CA ARG A 100 -41.58 -11.92 -18.96
C ARG A 100 -40.91 -10.58 -19.19
N THR A 101 -39.59 -10.57 -19.05
CA THR A 101 -38.77 -9.44 -19.46
C THR A 101 -37.83 -9.90 -20.56
N GLY A 102 -37.97 -9.28 -21.73
CA GLY A 102 -37.06 -9.44 -22.85
C GLY A 102 -36.08 -8.28 -22.92
N SER A 103 -34.92 -8.48 -23.54
CA SER A 103 -33.95 -7.41 -23.77
C SER A 103 -33.58 -7.28 -25.25
N PHE A 104 -33.36 -6.06 -25.69
CA PHE A 104 -32.88 -5.72 -27.03
C PHE A 104 -31.64 -4.86 -26.91
N ASP A 105 -30.61 -5.16 -27.69
CA ASP A 105 -29.46 -4.26 -27.84
C ASP A 105 -29.69 -3.37 -29.06
N VAL A 106 -29.61 -2.05 -28.87
CA VAL A 106 -29.90 -1.04 -29.89
C VAL A 106 -28.73 -0.08 -30.01
N ALA A 107 -28.28 0.20 -31.23
CA ALA A 107 -27.24 1.20 -31.45
C ALA A 107 -27.73 2.62 -31.06
N THR A 108 -26.85 3.44 -30.48
CA THR A 108 -27.22 4.78 -29.97
C THR A 108 -27.77 5.68 -31.07
N ALA A 109 -27.31 5.50 -32.32
CA ALA A 109 -27.81 6.22 -33.50
C ALA A 109 -29.30 5.98 -33.79
N ASP A 110 -29.81 4.80 -33.39
CA ASP A 110 -31.19 4.36 -33.64
C ASP A 110 -32.08 4.52 -32.38
N ALA A 111 -31.51 4.91 -31.25
CA ALA A 111 -32.18 4.94 -29.95
C ALA A 111 -33.10 6.16 -29.73
N ALA A 112 -33.15 7.12 -30.66
CA ALA A 112 -33.93 8.35 -30.49
C ALA A 112 -35.44 8.10 -30.34
N VAL A 113 -36.00 7.20 -31.16
CA VAL A 113 -37.38 6.73 -31.06
C VAL A 113 -37.39 5.25 -31.35
N LEU A 114 -37.67 4.44 -30.34
CA LEU A 114 -37.72 2.99 -30.48
C LEU A 114 -39.15 2.53 -30.79
N ARG A 115 -39.31 1.78 -31.88
CA ARG A 115 -40.61 1.22 -32.27
C ARG A 115 -40.72 -0.24 -31.87
N LEU A 116 -41.63 -0.53 -30.95
CA LEU A 116 -41.92 -1.86 -30.42
C LEU A 116 -43.21 -2.42 -31.02
N SER A 117 -43.15 -3.57 -31.67
CA SER A 117 -44.29 -4.23 -32.34
C SER A 117 -44.26 -5.75 -32.17
N GLY A 118 -45.37 -6.43 -32.47
CA GLY A 118 -45.46 -7.89 -32.50
C GLY A 118 -45.74 -8.43 -33.89
N THR A 119 -45.26 -9.64 -34.19
CA THR A 119 -45.65 -10.39 -35.40
C THR A 119 -46.02 -11.83 -35.06
N ASP A 120 -46.79 -12.50 -35.91
CA ASP A 120 -47.25 -13.87 -35.73
C ASP A 120 -46.27 -14.97 -36.17
N GLY A 121 -45.12 -14.59 -36.79
CA GLY A 121 -44.14 -15.52 -37.34
C GLY A 121 -42.85 -15.68 -36.50
N ALA A 122 -42.12 -16.77 -36.77
CA ALA A 122 -40.91 -17.18 -36.04
C ALA A 122 -39.62 -16.46 -36.48
N GLU A 123 -39.60 -15.86 -37.66
CA GLU A 123 -38.49 -15.07 -38.21
C GLU A 123 -39.06 -13.76 -38.75
N GLY A 124 -38.61 -12.60 -38.24
CA GLY A 124 -39.13 -11.27 -38.56
C GLY A 124 -38.84 -10.78 -39.98
N GLY A 125 -39.01 -11.63 -40.98
CA GLY A 125 -38.87 -11.32 -42.40
C GLY A 125 -40.16 -10.79 -43.04
N ASP A 126 -39.98 -10.13 -44.19
CA ASP A 126 -41.02 -9.53 -45.03
C ASP A 126 -42.05 -10.59 -45.47
N GLY A 127 -43.18 -10.68 -44.76
CA GLY A 127 -44.23 -11.69 -44.97
C GLY A 127 -44.99 -12.20 -43.74
N THR A 128 -44.69 -11.72 -42.52
CA THR A 128 -45.40 -12.06 -41.27
C THR A 128 -46.48 -11.03 -40.92
N ALA A 129 -47.62 -11.44 -40.36
CA ALA A 129 -48.72 -10.53 -40.06
C ALA A 129 -48.51 -9.85 -38.69
N PRO A 130 -48.88 -8.56 -38.53
CA PRO A 130 -48.79 -7.87 -37.24
C PRO A 130 -49.67 -8.52 -36.17
N ALA A 131 -49.16 -8.59 -34.94
CA ALA A 131 -49.83 -9.19 -33.80
C ALA A 131 -49.88 -8.24 -32.60
N ASP A 132 -50.93 -8.35 -31.79
CA ASP A 132 -51.08 -7.54 -30.59
C ASP A 132 -50.02 -7.88 -29.53
N ILE A 133 -49.37 -6.86 -28.99
CA ILE A 133 -48.44 -6.96 -27.86
C ILE A 133 -49.06 -6.35 -26.61
N THR A 134 -48.74 -6.92 -25.45
CA THR A 134 -49.13 -6.39 -24.13
C THR A 134 -47.87 -6.09 -23.34
N VAL A 135 -47.64 -4.84 -22.98
CA VAL A 135 -46.40 -4.32 -22.39
C VAL A 135 -46.72 -3.57 -21.11
N ALA A 136 -46.06 -3.96 -20.01
CA ALA A 136 -46.23 -3.32 -18.70
C ALA A 136 -45.16 -2.26 -18.43
N ALA A 137 -43.94 -2.48 -18.89
CA ALA A 137 -42.85 -1.56 -18.62
C ALA A 137 -41.78 -1.62 -19.71
N VAL A 138 -41.14 -0.49 -19.93
CA VAL A 138 -39.93 -0.37 -20.74
C VAL A 138 -38.86 0.28 -19.87
N ARG A 139 -37.66 -0.26 -19.92
CA ARG A 139 -36.45 0.29 -19.31
C ARG A 139 -35.37 0.36 -20.38
N VAL A 140 -34.57 1.41 -20.34
CA VAL A 140 -33.38 1.56 -21.18
C VAL A 140 -32.23 1.81 -20.24
N GLY A 141 -31.29 0.88 -20.21
CA GLY A 141 -30.04 0.99 -19.48
C GLY A 141 -28.87 1.08 -20.45
N THR A 142 -27.79 1.70 -19.99
CA THR A 142 -26.47 1.54 -20.61
C THR A 142 -25.70 0.48 -19.84
N SER A 143 -24.81 -0.25 -20.52
CA SER A 143 -23.85 -1.10 -19.81
C SER A 143 -23.03 -0.22 -18.88
N GLY A 144 -23.04 -0.52 -17.59
CA GLY A 144 -22.37 0.32 -16.60
C GLY A 144 -21.02 -0.24 -16.16
N ALA A 145 -20.93 -1.55 -15.92
CA ALA A 145 -19.65 -2.23 -15.73
C ALA A 145 -19.37 -3.13 -16.94
N SER A 146 -18.13 -3.16 -17.41
CA SER A 146 -17.70 -3.99 -18.53
C SER A 146 -16.26 -4.46 -18.35
N VAL A 147 -15.88 -5.45 -19.16
CA VAL A 147 -14.49 -5.82 -19.38
C VAL A 147 -14.33 -6.31 -20.81
N THR A 148 -13.31 -5.81 -21.51
CA THR A 148 -12.83 -6.42 -22.74
C THR A 148 -11.73 -7.41 -22.39
N LEU A 149 -11.85 -8.64 -22.86
CA LEU A 149 -10.93 -9.75 -22.58
C LEU A 149 -9.89 -9.89 -23.70
N GLY A 150 -8.80 -10.59 -23.37
CA GLY A 150 -7.62 -10.76 -24.23
C GLY A 150 -6.39 -11.05 -23.39
N GLU A 151 -5.22 -11.09 -24.02
CA GLU A 151 -3.95 -11.32 -23.31
C GLU A 151 -3.74 -10.31 -22.16
N ALA A 152 -4.14 -9.06 -22.37
CA ALA A 152 -4.28 -8.04 -21.34
C ALA A 152 -5.74 -7.54 -21.29
N PRO A 153 -6.55 -7.97 -20.31
CA PRO A 153 -7.91 -7.47 -20.15
C PRO A 153 -7.96 -5.96 -19.90
N GLN A 154 -9.00 -5.31 -20.40
CA GLN A 154 -9.31 -3.90 -20.15
C GLN A 154 -10.57 -3.81 -19.29
N PRO A 155 -10.42 -3.86 -17.95
CA PRO A 155 -11.54 -3.78 -17.03
C PRO A 155 -12.09 -2.35 -16.94
N SER A 156 -13.41 -2.22 -16.96
CA SER A 156 -14.14 -0.98 -16.67
C SER A 156 -15.25 -1.31 -15.67
N GLY A 157 -14.90 -1.48 -14.40
CA GLY A 157 -15.85 -1.86 -13.36
C GLY A 157 -16.12 -3.37 -13.24
N ILE A 158 -15.47 -4.23 -14.04
CA ILE A 158 -15.43 -5.69 -13.84
C ILE A 158 -13.98 -6.14 -13.76
N THR A 159 -13.60 -6.85 -12.70
CA THR A 159 -12.29 -7.50 -12.56
C THR A 159 -12.42 -8.99 -12.92
N PRO A 160 -11.83 -9.45 -14.04
CA PRO A 160 -11.90 -10.85 -14.43
C PRO A 160 -10.84 -11.70 -13.72
N ARG A 161 -11.16 -12.96 -13.39
CA ARG A 161 -10.20 -13.94 -12.87
C ARG A 161 -10.33 -15.29 -13.59
N ALA A 162 -9.19 -15.84 -14.00
CA ALA A 162 -9.09 -17.08 -14.74
C ALA A 162 -9.26 -18.30 -13.83
N GLY A 163 -10.48 -18.86 -13.78
CA GLY A 163 -10.79 -20.11 -13.08
C GLY A 163 -10.20 -20.25 -11.67
N ASP A 164 -9.91 -21.49 -11.27
CA ASP A 164 -9.25 -21.82 -10.00
C ASP A 164 -7.73 -22.08 -10.18
N ALA A 165 -7.25 -22.18 -11.43
CA ALA A 165 -5.83 -22.37 -11.78
C ALA A 165 -5.41 -21.42 -12.93
N GLY A 166 -5.25 -20.14 -12.62
CA GLY A 166 -5.03 -19.08 -13.62
C GLY A 166 -3.73 -19.14 -14.43
N SER A 167 -2.76 -20.00 -14.07
CA SER A 167 -1.48 -20.14 -14.78
C SER A 167 -1.60 -20.73 -16.19
N GLY A 168 -2.73 -21.34 -16.53
CA GLY A 168 -2.99 -21.94 -17.84
C GLY A 168 -3.97 -21.17 -18.74
N LEU A 169 -4.32 -19.92 -18.40
CA LEU A 169 -5.35 -19.17 -19.12
C LEU A 169 -5.09 -19.14 -20.64
N VAL A 170 -6.07 -19.62 -21.41
CA VAL A 170 -6.01 -19.55 -22.88
C VAL A 170 -6.48 -18.16 -23.30
N THR A 171 -5.61 -17.45 -24.02
CA THR A 171 -5.96 -16.19 -24.67
C THR A 171 -5.54 -16.21 -26.14
N GLY A 172 -6.11 -15.33 -26.94
CA GLY A 172 -5.75 -15.18 -28.34
C GLY A 172 -6.51 -14.06 -29.01
N VAL A 173 -6.35 -13.97 -30.33
CA VAL A 173 -7.12 -13.06 -31.18
C VAL A 173 -7.87 -13.89 -32.22
N GLU A 174 -9.19 -13.70 -32.30
CA GLU A 174 -10.04 -14.36 -33.29
C GLU A 174 -10.85 -13.29 -34.02
N ALA A 175 -10.82 -13.31 -35.36
CA ALA A 175 -11.47 -12.31 -36.21
C ALA A 175 -11.23 -10.84 -35.76
N GLY A 176 -10.00 -10.53 -35.30
CA GLY A 176 -9.60 -9.18 -34.89
C GLY A 176 -9.98 -8.78 -33.46
N ARG A 177 -10.56 -9.66 -32.65
CA ARG A 177 -10.88 -9.39 -31.23
C ARG A 177 -10.08 -10.30 -30.30
N GLY A 178 -9.54 -9.74 -29.22
CA GLY A 178 -8.93 -10.50 -28.13
C GLY A 178 -9.97 -11.36 -27.40
N TYR A 179 -9.57 -12.51 -26.87
CA TYR A 179 -10.47 -13.39 -26.12
C TYR A 179 -9.78 -14.14 -24.98
N TRP A 180 -10.60 -14.58 -24.01
CA TRP A 180 -10.28 -15.67 -23.08
C TRP A 180 -11.03 -16.94 -23.49
N GLY A 181 -10.33 -18.07 -23.51
CA GLY A 181 -10.82 -19.38 -23.93
C GLY A 181 -10.89 -20.36 -22.77
N THR A 182 -11.97 -21.13 -22.66
CA THR A 182 -12.01 -22.26 -21.73
C THR A 182 -11.13 -23.38 -22.27
N ASP A 183 -10.39 -24.06 -21.41
CA ASP A 183 -9.52 -25.19 -21.81
C ASP A 183 -9.93 -26.45 -21.05
N ARG A 184 -10.41 -27.45 -21.80
CA ARG A 184 -10.82 -28.74 -21.24
C ARG A 184 -9.68 -29.75 -21.11
N SER A 185 -8.55 -29.50 -21.77
CA SER A 185 -7.36 -30.33 -21.71
C SER A 185 -6.47 -30.02 -20.51
N ALA A 186 -6.65 -28.86 -19.89
CA ALA A 186 -5.99 -28.46 -18.65
C ALA A 186 -6.37 -29.40 -17.47
N PRO A 187 -5.45 -29.71 -16.54
CA PRO A 187 -5.75 -30.55 -15.39
C PRO A 187 -6.93 -29.98 -14.59
N ALA A 188 -7.94 -30.83 -14.38
CA ALA A 188 -9.14 -30.44 -13.63
C ALA A 188 -8.76 -30.04 -12.18
N PRO A 189 -9.44 -29.03 -11.58
CA PRO A 189 -10.53 -28.22 -12.11
C PRO A 189 -10.08 -26.77 -12.43
N GLY A 190 -9.28 -26.56 -13.47
CA GLY A 190 -8.61 -25.26 -13.67
C GLY A 190 -9.37 -24.16 -14.42
N LEU A 191 -9.94 -24.45 -15.61
CA LEU A 191 -10.28 -23.41 -16.63
C LEU A 191 -11.58 -23.66 -17.41
N ASN A 192 -12.55 -24.35 -16.82
CA ASN A 192 -13.87 -24.57 -17.44
C ASN A 192 -14.84 -23.38 -17.25
N PHE A 193 -14.40 -22.35 -16.52
CA PHE A 193 -15.17 -21.16 -16.19
C PHE A 193 -14.27 -19.94 -15.98
N PHE A 194 -14.85 -18.75 -16.08
CA PHE A 194 -14.20 -17.47 -15.77
C PHE A 194 -14.97 -16.74 -14.68
N TYR A 195 -14.28 -16.27 -13.65
CA TYR A 195 -14.87 -15.43 -12.61
C TYR A 195 -14.91 -13.97 -13.04
N MET A 196 -16.00 -13.29 -12.70
CA MET A 196 -16.21 -11.88 -12.93
C MET A 196 -16.62 -11.22 -11.61
N ASN A 197 -15.82 -10.27 -11.14
CA ASN A 197 -16.11 -9.48 -9.95
C ASN A 197 -16.48 -8.06 -10.38
N VAL A 198 -17.74 -7.69 -10.21
CA VAL A 198 -18.24 -6.35 -10.48
C VAL A 198 -17.78 -5.43 -9.34
N SER A 199 -17.47 -4.18 -9.66
CA SER A 199 -17.08 -3.22 -8.62
C SER A 199 -18.25 -2.94 -7.68
N ASP A 200 -18.05 -3.05 -6.37
CA ASP A 200 -19.07 -2.68 -5.37
C ASP A 200 -19.48 -1.19 -5.48
N THR A 201 -18.61 -0.34 -6.05
CA THR A 201 -18.93 1.06 -6.34
C THR A 201 -19.96 1.22 -7.46
N PHE A 202 -20.13 0.18 -8.27
CA PHE A 202 -21.10 0.11 -9.35
C PHE A 202 -22.34 -0.69 -8.93
N LEU A 203 -22.15 -1.89 -8.35
CA LEU A 203 -23.25 -2.77 -7.97
C LEU A 203 -22.88 -3.65 -6.76
N TYR A 204 -23.65 -3.55 -5.67
CA TYR A 204 -23.53 -4.42 -4.49
C TYR A 204 -24.88 -4.52 -3.76
N ASP A 205 -25.26 -5.71 -3.32
CA ASP A 205 -26.55 -6.05 -2.68
C ASP A 205 -27.79 -5.52 -3.42
N THR A 206 -27.75 -5.61 -4.76
CA THR A 206 -28.85 -5.10 -5.60
C THR A 206 -30.13 -5.90 -5.42
N ARG A 207 -31.27 -5.23 -5.60
CA ARG A 207 -32.60 -5.85 -5.72
C ARG A 207 -33.20 -5.68 -7.11
N ASP A 208 -32.50 -4.96 -7.98
CA ASP A 208 -32.88 -4.75 -9.36
C ASP A 208 -32.34 -5.87 -10.24
N LYS A 209 -33.02 -6.10 -11.36
CA LYS A 209 -32.66 -7.16 -12.31
C LYS A 209 -31.31 -6.84 -12.94
N VAL A 210 -30.46 -7.85 -13.09
CA VAL A 210 -29.13 -7.68 -13.70
C VAL A 210 -29.08 -8.39 -15.03
N LEU A 211 -28.67 -7.68 -16.07
CA LEU A 211 -28.37 -8.26 -17.38
C LEU A 211 -26.87 -8.49 -17.51
N VAL A 212 -26.48 -9.67 -17.96
CA VAL A 212 -25.10 -10.05 -18.21
C VAL A 212 -24.95 -10.38 -19.69
N SER A 213 -24.38 -9.46 -20.46
CA SER A 213 -24.10 -9.65 -21.88
C SER A 213 -22.70 -10.23 -22.07
N VAL A 214 -22.61 -11.32 -22.81
CA VAL A 214 -21.36 -12.04 -23.09
C VAL A 214 -21.13 -12.05 -24.60
N ASP A 215 -20.03 -11.44 -25.03
CA ASP A 215 -19.58 -11.49 -26.41
C ASP A 215 -18.77 -12.77 -26.63
N TYR A 216 -19.35 -13.72 -27.36
CA TYR A 216 -18.78 -15.04 -27.60
C TYR A 216 -18.51 -15.27 -29.08
N PHE A 217 -17.54 -16.12 -29.38
CA PHE A 217 -17.28 -16.58 -30.74
C PHE A 217 -18.15 -17.79 -31.04
N ASP A 218 -19.06 -17.67 -32.01
CA ASP A 218 -20.06 -18.68 -32.35
C ASP A 218 -19.45 -19.84 -33.16
N ALA A 219 -18.69 -20.72 -32.51
CA ALA A 219 -17.98 -21.83 -33.15
C ALA A 219 -18.02 -23.15 -32.37
N GLY A 220 -18.29 -24.26 -33.03
CA GLY A 220 -18.23 -25.60 -32.45
C GLY A 220 -19.52 -26.14 -31.81
N ASN A 221 -20.65 -25.44 -31.96
CA ASN A 221 -21.98 -25.86 -31.48
C ASN A 221 -22.03 -26.22 -29.97
N GLY A 222 -21.63 -25.27 -29.12
CA GLY A 222 -21.52 -25.47 -27.67
C GLY A 222 -22.69 -24.93 -26.85
N THR A 223 -22.52 -25.00 -25.52
CA THR A 223 -23.42 -24.38 -24.55
C THR A 223 -22.63 -23.58 -23.50
N PHE A 224 -23.21 -22.50 -23.00
CA PHE A 224 -22.71 -21.81 -21.80
C PHE A 224 -23.83 -21.17 -20.99
N GLY A 225 -23.57 -20.95 -19.71
CA GLY A 225 -24.44 -20.29 -18.75
C GLY A 225 -23.63 -19.57 -17.68
N LEU A 226 -24.30 -19.11 -16.64
CA LEU A 226 -23.71 -18.42 -15.50
C LEU A 226 -23.99 -19.19 -14.20
N HIS A 227 -23.07 -19.15 -13.26
CA HIS A 227 -23.35 -19.36 -11.84
C HIS A 227 -23.18 -18.02 -11.12
N TYR A 228 -24.21 -17.51 -10.45
CA TYR A 228 -24.25 -16.15 -9.92
C TYR A 228 -24.69 -16.08 -8.45
N ASP A 229 -24.35 -14.98 -7.79
CA ASP A 229 -24.68 -14.68 -6.39
C ASP A 229 -26.14 -14.20 -6.22
N SER A 230 -26.94 -14.96 -5.46
CA SER A 230 -28.40 -14.79 -5.26
C SER A 230 -28.77 -14.71 -3.76
N PRO A 231 -29.93 -14.17 -3.33
CA PRO A 231 -30.16 -13.67 -1.95
C PRO A 231 -30.15 -14.71 -0.83
N GLY A 232 -30.10 -16.01 -1.15
CA GLY A 232 -30.07 -17.07 -0.15
C GLY A 232 -28.72 -17.17 0.59
N SER A 233 -28.69 -17.98 1.65
CA SER A 233 -27.53 -18.12 2.55
C SER A 233 -26.80 -19.45 2.42
N ALA A 234 -27.29 -20.37 1.59
CA ALA A 234 -26.63 -21.64 1.32
C ALA A 234 -25.59 -21.51 0.20
N THR A 235 -24.62 -22.42 0.16
CA THR A 235 -23.60 -22.46 -0.90
C THR A 235 -24.20 -22.55 -2.30
N SER A 236 -25.36 -23.21 -2.46
CA SER A 236 -26.10 -23.24 -3.73
C SER A 236 -26.56 -21.86 -4.20
N ASP A 237 -26.85 -20.97 -3.26
CA ASP A 237 -27.37 -19.62 -3.54
C ASP A 237 -26.24 -18.67 -3.93
N MET A 238 -25.01 -18.97 -3.51
CA MET A 238 -23.78 -18.29 -3.92
C MET A 238 -23.35 -18.67 -5.35
N PHE A 239 -23.90 -19.75 -5.91
CA PHE A 239 -23.60 -20.27 -7.25
C PHE A 239 -24.88 -20.68 -7.99
N LYS A 240 -25.93 -19.86 -7.90
CA LYS A 240 -27.21 -20.17 -8.52
C LYS A 240 -27.05 -20.24 -10.06
N PRO A 241 -27.50 -21.31 -10.73
CA PRO A 241 -27.37 -21.42 -12.17
C PRO A 241 -28.38 -20.55 -12.93
N SER A 242 -27.93 -19.95 -14.03
CA SER A 242 -28.80 -19.38 -15.07
C SER A 242 -29.32 -20.47 -16.01
N GLU A 243 -30.11 -20.07 -17.01
CA GLU A 243 -30.35 -20.93 -18.18
C GLU A 243 -29.05 -21.23 -18.94
N LEU A 244 -29.01 -22.39 -19.61
CA LEU A 244 -27.94 -22.75 -20.54
C LEU A 244 -28.31 -22.29 -21.94
N PHE A 245 -27.47 -21.43 -22.52
CA PHE A 245 -27.61 -20.97 -23.89
C PHE A 245 -26.81 -21.87 -24.83
N ALA A 246 -27.48 -22.40 -25.87
CA ALA A 246 -26.85 -23.15 -26.94
C ALA A 246 -26.50 -22.23 -28.11
N TYR A 247 -25.25 -22.27 -28.55
CA TYR A 247 -24.77 -21.52 -29.70
C TYR A 247 -24.39 -22.45 -30.86
N GLY A 248 -24.27 -21.89 -32.05
CA GLY A 248 -24.03 -22.61 -33.29
C GLY A 248 -22.56 -22.60 -33.73
N ASP A 249 -22.36 -22.56 -35.05
CA ASP A 249 -21.04 -22.59 -35.68
C ASP A 249 -20.95 -21.61 -36.87
N THR A 250 -21.49 -20.40 -36.70
CA THR A 250 -21.43 -19.39 -37.77
C THR A 250 -20.05 -18.75 -37.93
N LYS A 251 -19.13 -18.99 -36.99
CA LYS A 251 -17.76 -18.45 -36.97
C LYS A 251 -17.72 -16.93 -36.99
N THR A 252 -18.68 -16.33 -36.31
CA THR A 252 -18.78 -14.87 -36.13
C THR A 252 -18.91 -14.53 -34.65
N TRP A 253 -18.47 -13.33 -34.27
CA TRP A 253 -18.70 -12.82 -32.92
C TRP A 253 -20.18 -12.47 -32.74
N LYS A 254 -20.77 -12.97 -31.67
CA LYS A 254 -22.16 -12.71 -31.29
C LYS A 254 -22.24 -12.34 -29.82
N THR A 255 -23.36 -11.76 -29.42
CA THR A 255 -23.65 -11.45 -28.02
C THR A 255 -24.84 -12.28 -27.57
N HIS A 256 -24.75 -12.82 -26.37
CA HIS A 256 -25.91 -13.37 -25.65
C HIS A 256 -26.04 -12.66 -24.31
N THR A 257 -27.28 -12.34 -23.92
CA THR A 257 -27.57 -11.57 -22.70
C THR A 257 -28.44 -12.39 -21.77
N PHE A 258 -27.90 -12.74 -20.60
CA PHE A 258 -28.64 -13.40 -19.53
C PHE A 258 -29.40 -12.37 -18.69
N ALA A 259 -30.65 -12.65 -18.36
CA ALA A 259 -31.43 -11.86 -17.42
C ALA A 259 -31.48 -12.56 -16.05
N LEU A 260 -30.90 -11.93 -15.03
CA LEU A 260 -30.83 -12.44 -13.67
C LEU A 260 -31.82 -11.69 -12.79
N ASP A 261 -32.87 -12.38 -12.37
CA ASP A 261 -34.01 -11.79 -11.66
C ASP A 261 -33.73 -11.45 -10.20
N ASP A 262 -32.76 -12.14 -9.60
CA ASP A 262 -32.47 -12.07 -8.16
C ASP A 262 -30.97 -12.01 -7.85
N ALA A 263 -30.13 -11.60 -8.81
CA ALA A 263 -28.71 -11.42 -8.53
C ALA A 263 -28.51 -10.30 -7.50
N ILE A 264 -27.62 -10.50 -6.52
CA ILE A 264 -27.30 -9.50 -5.49
C ILE A 264 -25.87 -8.95 -5.59
N MET A 265 -24.96 -9.65 -6.26
CA MET A 265 -23.57 -9.23 -6.49
C MET A 265 -22.84 -8.81 -5.20
N THR A 266 -22.73 -9.73 -4.24
CA THR A 266 -22.08 -9.48 -2.95
C THR A 266 -20.75 -10.21 -2.80
N ASN A 267 -20.09 -10.53 -3.91
CA ASN A 267 -18.78 -11.18 -3.96
C ASN A 267 -18.76 -12.61 -3.35
N ARG A 268 -19.90 -13.27 -3.16
CA ARG A 268 -19.98 -14.57 -2.48
C ARG A 268 -19.62 -15.77 -3.36
N SER A 269 -19.49 -15.60 -4.68
CA SER A 269 -19.06 -16.64 -5.61
C SER A 269 -17.53 -16.77 -5.64
N ASN A 270 -16.92 -17.23 -4.53
CA ASN A 270 -15.46 -17.32 -4.34
C ASN A 270 -14.73 -15.96 -4.48
N GLY A 271 -15.25 -14.90 -3.85
CA GLY A 271 -14.69 -13.55 -3.97
C GLY A 271 -14.95 -12.91 -5.34
N SER A 272 -16.05 -13.31 -5.97
CA SER A 272 -16.55 -12.81 -7.26
C SER A 272 -18.07 -12.81 -7.24
N ASP A 273 -18.71 -12.16 -8.21
CA ASP A 273 -20.17 -12.01 -8.25
C ASP A 273 -20.86 -13.08 -9.09
N PHE A 274 -20.18 -13.51 -10.15
CA PHE A 274 -20.62 -14.63 -10.97
C PHE A 274 -19.43 -15.27 -11.70
N ARG A 275 -19.68 -16.44 -12.27
CA ARG A 275 -18.77 -17.08 -13.23
C ARG A 275 -19.50 -17.51 -14.49
N ILE A 276 -18.85 -17.32 -15.63
CA ILE A 276 -19.28 -17.87 -16.92
C ILE A 276 -18.81 -19.32 -16.96
N THR A 277 -19.72 -20.25 -17.21
CA THR A 277 -19.46 -21.70 -17.17
C THR A 277 -20.04 -22.37 -18.41
N THR A 278 -19.39 -23.44 -18.84
CA THR A 278 -19.89 -24.30 -19.93
C THR A 278 -20.71 -25.49 -19.41
N ASP A 279 -20.85 -25.61 -18.08
CA ASP A 279 -21.62 -26.63 -17.36
C ASP A 279 -21.46 -28.07 -17.89
N GLY A 280 -20.22 -28.45 -18.24
CA GLY A 280 -19.92 -29.79 -18.73
C GLY A 280 -20.17 -30.05 -20.22
N GLY A 281 -20.48 -29.03 -21.03
CA GLY A 281 -20.57 -29.14 -22.50
C GLY A 281 -19.29 -29.67 -23.17
N ALA A 282 -19.30 -30.05 -24.44
CA ALA A 282 -18.09 -30.61 -25.08
C ALA A 282 -17.21 -29.54 -25.78
N ALA A 283 -17.78 -28.41 -26.17
CA ALA A 283 -17.10 -27.36 -26.93
C ALA A 283 -16.45 -26.30 -26.02
N GLU A 284 -15.28 -25.80 -26.42
CA GLU A 284 -14.59 -24.69 -25.76
C GLU A 284 -15.26 -23.35 -26.09
N LEU A 285 -15.44 -22.51 -25.07
CA LEU A 285 -16.02 -21.18 -25.21
C LEU A 285 -14.91 -20.13 -25.32
N LYS A 286 -15.02 -19.24 -26.30
CA LYS A 286 -14.18 -18.03 -26.42
C LYS A 286 -15.02 -16.79 -26.10
N VAL A 287 -14.58 -15.98 -25.15
CA VAL A 287 -15.26 -14.75 -24.70
C VAL A 287 -14.37 -13.53 -24.94
N ALA A 288 -14.86 -12.54 -25.66
CA ALA A 288 -14.14 -11.30 -25.96
C ALA A 288 -14.51 -10.13 -25.04
N ALA A 289 -15.73 -10.10 -24.51
CA ALA A 289 -16.15 -9.05 -23.59
C ALA A 289 -17.32 -9.50 -22.73
N VAL A 290 -17.45 -8.88 -21.56
CA VAL A 290 -18.59 -9.03 -20.66
C VAL A 290 -19.09 -7.65 -20.27
N ARG A 291 -20.40 -7.46 -20.25
CA ARG A 291 -21.06 -6.19 -19.89
C ARG A 291 -22.19 -6.46 -18.90
N ILE A 292 -22.31 -5.59 -17.90
CA ILE A 292 -23.35 -5.61 -16.87
C ILE A 292 -24.23 -4.39 -17.04
N THR A 293 -25.53 -4.64 -17.18
CA THR A 293 -26.56 -3.62 -17.21
C THR A 293 -27.54 -3.87 -16.07
N VAL A 294 -27.72 -2.88 -15.20
CA VAL A 294 -28.76 -2.94 -14.16
C VAL A 294 -30.06 -2.44 -14.76
N VAL A 295 -31.10 -3.26 -14.68
CA VAL A 295 -32.45 -2.91 -15.13
C VAL A 295 -33.30 -2.62 -13.90
N PRO A 296 -33.60 -1.35 -13.62
CA PRO A 296 -34.33 -0.98 -12.42
C PRO A 296 -35.77 -1.49 -12.52
N ALA A 297 -36.24 -2.15 -11.47
CA ALA A 297 -37.62 -2.61 -11.37
C ALA A 297 -38.60 -1.42 -11.37
N GLU A 298 -38.19 -0.28 -10.80
CA GLU A 298 -38.96 0.97 -10.72
C GLU A 298 -38.07 2.20 -10.90
N LEU A 299 -38.67 3.32 -11.32
CA LEU A 299 -37.99 4.61 -11.50
C LEU A 299 -37.80 5.34 -10.15
N LYS A 300 -36.55 5.57 -9.74
CA LYS A 300 -36.17 6.15 -8.42
C LYS A 300 -35.17 7.33 -8.50
N PRO A 301 -35.58 8.53 -8.96
CA PRO A 301 -34.66 9.67 -9.10
C PRO A 301 -34.02 10.18 -7.80
N ALA A 302 -34.70 10.02 -6.66
CA ALA A 302 -34.18 10.43 -5.36
C ALA A 302 -32.96 9.59 -4.94
N GLU A 303 -33.01 8.27 -5.13
CA GLU A 303 -31.89 7.36 -4.86
C GLU A 303 -30.70 7.70 -5.77
N GLY A 304 -30.96 7.96 -7.05
CA GLY A 304 -29.89 8.35 -7.97
C GLY A 304 -29.23 9.69 -7.63
N LEU A 305 -30.00 10.67 -7.18
CA LEU A 305 -29.47 11.94 -6.70
C LEU A 305 -28.63 11.76 -5.42
N GLN A 306 -29.05 10.88 -4.50
CA GLN A 306 -28.28 10.55 -3.29
C GLN A 306 -26.92 9.92 -3.62
N LEU A 307 -26.88 8.97 -4.57
CA LEU A 307 -25.63 8.35 -5.02
C LEU A 307 -24.68 9.38 -5.65
N LEU A 308 -25.20 10.28 -6.49
CA LEU A 308 -24.41 11.35 -7.11
C LEU A 308 -23.91 12.37 -6.08
N VAL A 309 -24.72 12.70 -5.08
CA VAL A 309 -24.29 13.53 -3.93
C VAL A 309 -23.13 12.87 -3.20
N ALA A 310 -23.18 11.57 -2.95
CA ALA A 310 -22.08 10.84 -2.34
C ALA A 310 -20.81 10.89 -3.20
N ASP A 311 -20.92 10.72 -4.51
CA ASP A 311 -19.77 10.81 -5.43
C ASP A 311 -19.15 12.20 -5.49
N ALA A 312 -19.99 13.23 -5.61
CA ALA A 312 -19.54 14.61 -5.60
C ALA A 312 -18.85 14.99 -4.28
N ARG A 313 -19.37 14.51 -3.13
CA ARG A 313 -18.72 14.70 -1.82
C ARG A 313 -17.35 14.02 -1.74
N ARG A 314 -17.19 12.81 -2.30
CA ARG A 314 -15.88 12.14 -2.38
C ARG A 314 -14.89 12.96 -3.21
N ALA A 315 -15.29 13.38 -4.41
CA ALA A 315 -14.45 14.21 -5.28
C ALA A 315 -14.05 15.54 -4.62
N TRP A 316 -15.00 16.20 -3.96
CA TRP A 316 -14.76 17.44 -3.22
C TRP A 316 -13.78 17.26 -2.06
N THR A 317 -13.88 16.16 -1.32
CA THR A 317 -13.00 15.86 -0.17
C THR A 317 -11.56 15.57 -0.60
N ALA A 318 -11.38 14.84 -1.69
CA ALA A 318 -10.06 14.52 -2.25
C ALA A 318 -9.37 15.75 -2.86
N ALA A 319 -10.13 16.70 -3.40
CA ALA A 319 -9.59 17.84 -4.13
C ALA A 319 -8.78 18.83 -3.26
N ARG A 320 -7.77 19.43 -3.90
CA ARG A 320 -6.96 20.54 -3.37
C ARG A 320 -7.02 21.70 -4.33
N GLU A 321 -7.10 22.92 -3.81
CA GLU A 321 -7.01 24.11 -4.65
C GLU A 321 -5.57 24.61 -4.75
N GLY A 322 -5.16 25.07 -5.94
CA GLY A 322 -3.84 25.61 -6.19
C GLY A 322 -3.45 25.56 -7.67
N GLY A 323 -2.16 25.72 -7.95
CA GLY A 323 -1.62 25.81 -9.32
C GLY A 323 -0.76 24.63 -9.76
N ARG A 324 -0.67 23.56 -8.96
CA ARG A 324 0.09 22.34 -9.30
C ARG A 324 -0.79 21.33 -10.03
N ASP A 325 -0.16 20.39 -10.72
CA ASP A 325 -0.87 19.30 -11.39
C ASP A 325 -1.80 18.54 -10.44
N GLY A 326 -3.02 18.24 -10.91
CA GLY A 326 -4.05 17.55 -10.14
C GLY A 326 -4.77 18.43 -9.11
N GLN A 327 -4.28 19.65 -8.85
CA GLN A 327 -5.01 20.64 -8.06
C GLN A 327 -6.09 21.31 -8.90
N TYR A 328 -7.01 22.00 -8.24
CA TYR A 328 -8.13 22.70 -8.83
C TYR A 328 -7.93 24.22 -8.68
N PRO A 329 -8.46 25.04 -9.60
CA PRO A 329 -8.40 26.48 -9.46
C PRO A 329 -9.03 26.96 -8.14
N PRO A 330 -8.49 28.02 -7.50
CA PRO A 330 -9.11 28.60 -6.31
C PRO A 330 -10.60 28.92 -6.51
N GLY A 331 -11.44 28.49 -5.56
CA GLY A 331 -12.91 28.64 -5.60
C GLY A 331 -13.66 27.46 -6.25
N ALA A 332 -13.00 26.55 -6.96
CA ALA A 332 -13.64 25.39 -7.59
C ALA A 332 -14.31 24.47 -6.56
N LYS A 333 -13.70 24.25 -5.39
CA LYS A 333 -14.27 23.44 -4.32
C LYS A 333 -15.51 24.09 -3.71
N ALA A 334 -15.50 25.40 -3.54
CA ALA A 334 -16.67 26.12 -3.02
C ALA A 334 -17.87 25.97 -3.97
N ALA A 335 -17.65 26.15 -5.27
CA ALA A 335 -18.69 26.00 -6.29
C ALA A 335 -19.29 24.57 -6.33
N LEU A 336 -18.45 23.54 -6.23
CA LEU A 336 -18.93 22.15 -6.16
C LEU A 336 -19.71 21.90 -4.86
N LEU A 337 -19.25 22.44 -3.72
CA LEU A 337 -19.94 22.28 -2.44
C LEU A 337 -21.35 22.90 -2.46
N ASP A 338 -21.51 24.08 -3.07
CA ASP A 338 -22.81 24.72 -3.25
C ASP A 338 -23.75 23.85 -4.09
N SER A 339 -23.23 23.22 -5.13
CA SER A 339 -23.98 22.29 -5.99
C SER A 339 -24.42 21.04 -5.21
N ILE A 340 -23.53 20.49 -4.38
CA ILE A 340 -23.81 19.36 -3.48
C ILE A 340 -24.92 19.72 -2.49
N ALA A 341 -24.85 20.91 -1.88
CA ALA A 341 -25.83 21.36 -0.90
C ALA A 341 -27.22 21.55 -1.53
N ALA A 342 -27.28 22.11 -2.75
CA ALA A 342 -28.52 22.26 -3.50
C ALA A 342 -29.16 20.89 -3.83
N ALA A 343 -28.35 19.93 -4.28
CA ALA A 343 -28.80 18.57 -4.56
C ALA A 343 -29.30 17.84 -3.30
N GLN A 344 -28.55 17.91 -2.19
CA GLN A 344 -28.96 17.31 -0.92
C GLN A 344 -30.30 17.88 -0.43
N LYS A 345 -30.50 19.20 -0.57
CA LYS A 345 -31.78 19.83 -0.19
C LYS A 345 -32.96 19.26 -0.97
N ALA A 346 -32.78 19.00 -2.27
CA ALA A 346 -33.84 18.41 -3.10
C ALA A 346 -34.19 16.97 -2.65
N VAL A 347 -33.23 16.24 -2.09
CA VAL A 347 -33.47 14.93 -1.47
C VAL A 347 -34.24 15.06 -0.15
N ASP A 348 -33.84 15.99 0.72
CA ASP A 348 -34.30 16.05 2.11
C ASP A 348 -35.69 16.69 2.29
N THR A 349 -36.15 17.50 1.33
CA THR A 349 -37.33 18.38 1.55
C THR A 349 -38.66 17.62 1.68
N GLY A 350 -38.80 16.42 1.11
CA GLY A 350 -40.04 15.64 1.11
C GLY A 350 -41.16 16.29 0.28
N GLY A 351 -41.72 15.58 -0.71
CA GLY A 351 -42.73 16.13 -1.62
C GLY A 351 -42.19 16.87 -2.84
N THR A 352 -40.87 16.81 -3.09
CA THR A 352 -40.23 17.24 -4.34
C THR A 352 -40.75 16.40 -5.51
N THR A 353 -41.10 17.06 -6.61
CA THR A 353 -41.60 16.38 -7.81
C THR A 353 -40.46 15.65 -8.55
N GLU A 354 -40.82 14.66 -9.36
CA GLU A 354 -39.87 13.90 -10.17
C GLU A 354 -39.04 14.80 -11.11
N ALA A 355 -39.66 15.85 -11.65
CA ALA A 355 -39.01 16.83 -12.52
C ALA A 355 -37.98 17.69 -11.77
N GLU A 356 -38.26 18.06 -10.52
CA GLU A 356 -37.33 18.82 -9.68
C GLU A 356 -36.12 17.96 -9.25
N LEU A 357 -36.35 16.69 -8.91
CA LEU A 357 -35.26 15.74 -8.62
C LEU A 357 -34.36 15.53 -9.83
N LYS A 358 -34.94 15.42 -11.04
CA LYS A 358 -34.19 15.35 -12.30
C LYS A 358 -33.32 16.59 -12.50
N ALA A 359 -33.91 17.78 -12.38
CA ALA A 359 -33.17 19.02 -12.57
C ALA A 359 -31.99 19.15 -11.60
N ALA A 360 -32.17 18.73 -10.34
CA ALA A 360 -31.09 18.72 -9.34
C ALA A 360 -29.98 17.71 -9.69
N LEU A 361 -30.34 16.54 -10.21
CA LEU A 361 -29.39 15.51 -10.68
C LEU A 361 -28.55 16.04 -11.84
N ASP A 362 -29.18 16.59 -12.87
CA ASP A 362 -28.47 17.11 -14.06
C ASP A 362 -27.55 18.29 -13.72
N ALA A 363 -27.98 19.17 -12.80
CA ALA A 363 -27.18 20.28 -12.32
C ALA A 363 -25.93 19.81 -11.56
N LEU A 364 -26.08 18.86 -10.62
CA LEU A 364 -24.95 18.32 -9.87
C LEU A 364 -23.99 17.52 -10.77
N ASP A 365 -24.51 16.74 -11.70
CA ASP A 365 -23.73 15.94 -12.64
C ASP A 365 -22.87 16.83 -13.54
N THR A 366 -23.45 17.91 -14.06
CA THR A 366 -22.73 18.93 -14.84
C THR A 366 -21.65 19.60 -14.00
N SER A 367 -21.99 20.05 -12.79
CA SER A 367 -21.05 20.68 -11.85
C SER A 367 -19.87 19.76 -11.50
N LEU A 368 -20.13 18.48 -11.25
CA LEU A 368 -19.10 17.50 -10.96
C LEU A 368 -18.18 17.22 -12.16
N ARG A 369 -18.75 17.13 -13.37
CA ARG A 369 -17.95 16.96 -14.61
C ARG A 369 -17.08 18.18 -14.89
N ASP A 370 -17.63 19.39 -14.75
CA ASP A 370 -16.88 20.63 -14.94
C ASP A 370 -15.78 20.79 -13.89
N PHE A 371 -16.09 20.46 -12.64
CA PHE A 371 -15.12 20.39 -11.56
C PHE A 371 -13.95 19.48 -11.95
N ARG A 372 -14.21 18.20 -12.25
CA ARG A 372 -13.17 17.21 -12.65
C ARG A 372 -12.32 17.70 -13.83
N LYS A 373 -12.95 18.32 -14.85
CA LYS A 373 -12.25 18.88 -16.02
C LYS A 373 -11.40 20.10 -15.71
N SER A 374 -11.71 20.83 -14.64
CA SER A 374 -10.96 22.05 -14.24
C SER A 374 -9.62 21.76 -13.58
N ALA A 375 -9.30 20.48 -13.28
CA ALA A 375 -8.02 20.10 -12.70
C ALA A 375 -6.85 20.64 -13.55
N VAL A 376 -5.90 21.28 -12.86
CA VAL A 376 -4.70 21.86 -13.46
C VAL A 376 -3.85 20.73 -14.05
N ASN A 377 -3.44 20.90 -15.30
CA ASN A 377 -2.49 20.03 -15.97
C ASN A 377 -1.49 20.88 -16.76
N THR A 378 -0.23 20.79 -16.38
CA THR A 378 0.92 21.53 -16.93
C THR A 378 1.68 20.74 -18.01
N ASN A 379 1.17 19.59 -18.47
CA ASN A 379 1.78 18.80 -19.54
C ASN A 379 1.74 19.58 -20.85
N LEU A 380 2.92 20.01 -21.31
CA LEU A 380 3.10 20.76 -22.56
C LEU A 380 2.98 19.88 -23.80
N ALA A 381 3.08 18.55 -23.66
CA ALA A 381 2.93 17.60 -24.76
C ALA A 381 1.47 17.22 -25.02
N ARG A 382 0.55 17.46 -24.08
CA ARG A 382 -0.87 17.09 -24.23
C ARG A 382 -1.49 17.74 -25.46
N GLY A 383 -2.09 16.94 -26.33
CA GLY A 383 -2.73 17.35 -27.59
C GLY A 383 -1.78 17.88 -28.66
N THR A 384 -0.47 17.72 -28.48
CA THR A 384 0.52 18.20 -29.46
C THR A 384 0.63 17.29 -30.67
N LYS A 385 1.25 17.78 -31.74
CA LYS A 385 1.60 16.95 -32.89
C LYS A 385 2.77 16.04 -32.51
N ALA A 386 2.56 14.72 -32.56
CA ALA A 386 3.62 13.74 -32.37
C ALA A 386 3.96 13.01 -33.68
N THR A 387 5.22 12.60 -33.82
CA THR A 387 5.76 11.79 -34.92
C THR A 387 6.61 10.68 -34.33
N ALA A 388 6.66 9.52 -34.96
CA ALA A 388 7.47 8.39 -34.51
C ALA A 388 8.08 7.64 -35.70
N SER A 389 9.04 6.76 -35.42
CA SER A 389 9.59 5.80 -36.39
C SER A 389 8.52 4.87 -36.97
N SER A 390 7.47 4.56 -36.22
CA SER A 390 6.36 3.68 -36.62
C SER A 390 5.12 3.90 -35.71
N GLY A 391 4.03 3.17 -35.95
CA GLY A 391 2.85 3.15 -35.07
C GLY A 391 2.05 4.45 -35.06
N THR A 392 1.17 4.60 -34.06
CA THR A 392 0.27 5.76 -33.92
C THR A 392 0.73 6.67 -32.77
N PRO A 393 1.58 7.68 -33.01
CA PRO A 393 2.21 8.46 -31.94
C PRO A 393 1.26 9.40 -31.19
N ALA A 394 0.08 9.69 -31.73
CA ALA A 394 -0.89 10.60 -31.10
C ALA A 394 -1.45 10.05 -29.77
N ALA A 395 -1.51 8.73 -29.62
CA ALA A 395 -1.99 8.08 -28.41
C ALA A 395 -1.09 8.34 -27.20
N ALA A 396 0.23 8.50 -27.38
CA ALA A 396 1.13 8.81 -26.28
C ALA A 396 1.06 10.27 -25.78
N VAL A 397 0.21 11.13 -26.36
CA VAL A 397 0.15 12.56 -26.02
C VAL A 397 -1.29 13.08 -25.92
N ASP A 398 -2.29 12.22 -25.84
CA ASP A 398 -3.70 12.62 -25.73
C ASP A 398 -4.12 12.93 -24.29
N GLY A 399 -3.30 12.56 -23.30
CA GLY A 399 -3.58 12.71 -21.89
C GLY A 399 -4.46 11.60 -21.33
N ASP A 400 -4.58 10.48 -22.04
CA ASP A 400 -5.27 9.26 -21.63
C ASP A 400 -4.31 8.07 -21.63
N ALA A 401 -3.79 7.74 -20.45
CA ALA A 401 -2.83 6.66 -20.28
C ALA A 401 -3.40 5.24 -20.54
N SER A 402 -4.70 5.11 -20.85
CA SER A 402 -5.30 3.86 -21.32
C SER A 402 -5.10 3.63 -22.82
N THR A 403 -4.83 4.69 -23.58
CA THR A 403 -4.33 4.58 -24.95
C THR A 403 -2.81 4.53 -24.93
N ALA A 404 -2.18 4.05 -26.00
CA ALA A 404 -0.72 4.01 -26.06
C ALA A 404 -0.17 4.05 -27.49
N TRP A 405 1.03 4.59 -27.63
CA TRP A 405 1.88 4.36 -28.80
C TRP A 405 2.63 3.04 -28.63
N THR A 406 2.45 2.12 -29.58
CA THR A 406 3.26 0.90 -29.71
C THR A 406 4.22 1.03 -30.90
N SER A 407 5.50 0.77 -30.67
CA SER A 407 6.51 0.75 -31.73
C SER A 407 6.33 -0.48 -32.65
N GLY A 408 6.95 -0.44 -33.83
CA GLY A 408 7.06 -1.62 -34.69
C GLY A 408 8.10 -2.60 -34.15
N ASP A 409 8.21 -3.75 -34.82
CA ASP A 409 9.17 -4.83 -34.50
C ASP A 409 10.59 -4.55 -35.05
N GLY A 410 10.99 -3.27 -35.15
CA GLY A 410 12.15 -2.78 -35.90
C GLY A 410 13.53 -2.95 -35.24
N GLY A 411 13.59 -3.42 -33.98
CA GLY A 411 14.84 -3.52 -33.21
C GLY A 411 15.39 -2.17 -32.74
N THR A 412 16.69 -2.08 -32.44
CA THR A 412 17.30 -0.85 -31.88
C THR A 412 17.21 0.33 -32.84
N GLY A 413 16.44 1.36 -32.51
CA GLY A 413 16.29 2.55 -33.35
C GLY A 413 14.93 3.25 -33.28
N GLU A 414 13.95 2.66 -32.59
CA GLU A 414 12.63 3.25 -32.42
C GLU A 414 12.68 4.58 -31.65
N TRP A 415 11.83 5.53 -32.06
CA TRP A 415 11.72 6.83 -31.41
C TRP A 415 10.33 7.43 -31.56
N ILE A 416 9.97 8.28 -30.60
CA ILE A 416 8.81 9.17 -30.66
C ILE A 416 9.25 10.60 -30.36
N THR A 417 8.74 11.57 -31.12
CA THR A 417 9.01 13.01 -30.98
C THR A 417 7.71 13.80 -30.92
N THR A 418 7.52 14.61 -29.87
CA THR A 418 6.45 15.61 -29.78
C THR A 418 6.96 16.98 -30.24
N ASP A 419 6.17 17.70 -31.06
CA ASP A 419 6.33 19.11 -31.41
C ASP A 419 5.44 19.98 -30.51
N LEU A 420 6.05 20.72 -29.58
CA LEU A 420 5.38 21.61 -28.64
C LEU A 420 4.78 22.87 -29.31
N GLY A 421 4.85 22.99 -30.64
CA GLY A 421 4.32 24.05 -31.48
C GLY A 421 5.19 25.32 -31.53
N SER A 422 5.97 25.57 -30.47
CA SER A 422 6.91 26.70 -30.36
C SER A 422 8.05 26.34 -29.40
N VAL A 423 9.12 27.12 -29.38
CA VAL A 423 10.22 26.93 -28.42
C VAL A 423 9.72 27.28 -27.00
N LYS A 424 9.68 26.28 -26.12
CA LYS A 424 9.30 26.40 -24.71
C LYS A 424 10.50 26.08 -23.81
N SER A 425 10.45 26.53 -22.55
CA SER A 425 11.39 26.07 -21.53
C SER A 425 10.92 24.74 -20.96
N VAL A 426 11.78 23.72 -20.94
CA VAL A 426 11.48 22.37 -20.45
C VAL A 426 12.62 21.88 -19.55
N ASN A 427 12.30 21.05 -18.55
CA ASN A 427 13.28 20.45 -17.64
C ASN A 427 12.83 19.12 -17.02
N ASP A 428 11.67 18.61 -17.40
CA ASP A 428 11.09 17.38 -16.86
C ASP A 428 10.37 16.65 -17.98
N VAL A 429 10.67 15.36 -18.13
CA VAL A 429 9.98 14.45 -19.02
C VAL A 429 9.54 13.23 -18.21
N ARG A 430 8.25 12.91 -18.25
CA ARG A 430 7.68 11.75 -17.57
C ARG A 430 7.10 10.80 -18.61
N ILE A 431 7.41 9.52 -18.48
CA ILE A 431 6.98 8.51 -19.44
C ILE A 431 6.28 7.41 -18.66
N GLN A 432 4.99 7.22 -18.93
CA GLN A 432 4.26 6.04 -18.46
C GLN A 432 4.44 4.94 -19.50
N TRP A 433 5.17 3.89 -19.11
CA TRP A 433 5.44 2.75 -19.97
C TRP A 433 4.29 1.72 -19.91
N GLY A 434 4.11 0.97 -21.00
CA GLY A 434 3.24 -0.20 -21.02
C GLY A 434 3.95 -1.46 -20.48
N SER A 435 3.33 -2.63 -20.70
CA SER A 435 3.93 -3.93 -20.33
C SER A 435 5.20 -4.24 -21.13
N THR A 436 5.30 -3.73 -22.36
CA THR A 436 6.55 -3.72 -23.14
C THR A 436 7.22 -2.34 -23.04
N PHE A 437 8.48 -2.29 -22.62
CA PHE A 437 9.16 -1.05 -22.24
C PHE A 437 10.65 -1.06 -22.62
N ALA A 438 11.27 0.12 -22.62
CA ALA A 438 12.69 0.26 -22.95
C ALA A 438 13.56 0.16 -21.68
N GLN A 439 14.45 -0.83 -21.63
CA GLN A 439 15.46 -0.93 -20.56
C GLN A 439 16.59 0.09 -20.72
N ASP A 440 16.78 0.66 -21.91
CA ASP A 440 17.68 1.79 -22.14
C ASP A 440 17.06 2.73 -23.17
N TYR A 441 16.94 4.00 -22.81
CA TYR A 441 16.45 5.05 -23.70
C TYR A 441 17.11 6.39 -23.38
N THR A 442 17.04 7.30 -24.36
CA THR A 442 17.53 8.68 -24.20
C THR A 442 16.41 9.68 -24.38
N VAL A 443 16.43 10.72 -23.55
CA VAL A 443 15.61 11.92 -23.72
C VAL A 443 16.44 12.96 -24.45
N GLN A 444 15.94 13.43 -25.58
CA GLN A 444 16.61 14.41 -26.43
C GLN A 444 15.72 15.62 -26.68
N VAL A 445 16.32 16.79 -26.85
CA VAL A 445 15.63 18.05 -27.13
C VAL A 445 16.20 18.72 -28.37
N SER A 446 15.35 19.43 -29.11
CA SER A 446 15.74 20.20 -30.30
C SER A 446 14.90 21.48 -30.43
N ARG A 447 15.47 22.52 -31.05
CA ARG A 447 14.74 23.75 -31.41
C ARG A 447 14.16 23.71 -32.82
N ASP A 448 14.74 22.91 -33.71
CA ASP A 448 14.47 22.92 -35.15
C ASP A 448 13.97 21.59 -35.72
N GLY A 449 13.99 20.53 -34.90
CA GLY A 449 13.51 19.20 -35.27
C GLY A 449 14.53 18.41 -36.10
N ARG A 450 15.76 18.91 -36.24
CA ARG A 450 16.85 18.24 -36.98
C ARG A 450 18.03 17.93 -36.05
N ASP A 451 18.51 18.92 -35.31
CA ASP A 451 19.65 18.78 -34.42
C ASP A 451 19.19 18.49 -32.99
N PHE A 452 19.45 17.27 -32.51
CA PHE A 452 19.02 16.82 -31.18
C PHE A 452 20.18 16.73 -30.19
N THR A 453 19.95 17.25 -28.99
CA THR A 453 20.89 17.13 -27.86
C THR A 453 20.31 16.20 -26.81
N THR A 454 21.07 15.18 -26.41
CA THR A 454 20.67 14.28 -25.30
C THR A 454 20.78 15.00 -23.96
N VAL A 455 19.67 15.06 -23.23
CA VAL A 455 19.56 15.69 -21.90
C VAL A 455 19.42 14.67 -20.77
N GLY A 456 19.08 13.41 -21.08
CA GLY A 456 19.02 12.30 -20.12
C GLY A 456 19.14 10.94 -20.79
N ARG A 457 19.57 9.93 -20.03
CA ARG A 457 19.61 8.51 -20.41
C ARG A 457 19.19 7.69 -19.20
N ASN A 458 18.13 6.90 -19.34
CA ASN A 458 17.47 6.16 -18.27
C ASN A 458 17.01 4.79 -18.78
N GLY A 459 16.61 3.91 -17.87
CA GLY A 459 15.89 2.66 -18.12
C GLY A 459 14.50 2.68 -17.48
N ALA A 460 13.59 1.89 -18.04
CA ALA A 460 12.24 1.69 -17.52
C ALA A 460 12.08 0.34 -16.82
N ILE A 461 11.05 0.24 -15.98
CA ILE A 461 10.73 -0.96 -15.20
C ILE A 461 9.22 -1.18 -15.26
N ALA A 462 8.79 -2.19 -16.02
CA ALA A 462 7.39 -2.55 -16.19
C ALA A 462 6.52 -1.33 -16.53
N THR A 463 5.30 -1.27 -16.01
CA THR A 463 4.32 -0.22 -16.28
C THR A 463 4.51 1.07 -15.47
N LYS A 464 5.66 1.23 -14.80
CA LYS A 464 5.89 2.38 -13.91
C LYS A 464 6.19 3.65 -14.70
N THR A 465 5.80 4.80 -14.14
CA THR A 465 6.18 6.11 -14.66
C THR A 465 7.63 6.41 -14.34
N ILE A 466 8.43 6.71 -15.36
CA ILE A 466 9.83 7.11 -15.20
C ILE A 466 9.97 8.61 -15.43
N ARG A 467 10.65 9.27 -14.48
CA ARG A 467 10.92 10.71 -14.52
C ARG A 467 12.36 10.97 -14.95
N THR A 468 12.53 11.85 -15.94
CA THR A 468 13.84 12.36 -16.38
C THR A 468 13.91 13.86 -16.11
N ARG A 469 14.68 14.25 -15.08
CA ARG A 469 14.85 15.65 -14.68
C ARG A 469 16.21 16.16 -15.15
N PHE A 470 16.24 17.31 -15.83
CA PHE A 470 17.47 17.87 -16.40
C PHE A 470 17.51 19.40 -16.29
N ALA A 471 18.62 20.02 -16.69
CA ALA A 471 18.75 21.48 -16.65
C ALA A 471 17.71 22.17 -17.57
N THR A 472 17.12 23.29 -17.13
CA THR A 472 16.16 24.04 -17.94
C THR A 472 16.74 24.41 -19.29
N THR A 473 16.11 23.85 -20.33
CA THR A 473 16.54 23.93 -21.71
C THR A 473 15.41 24.46 -22.58
N ALA A 474 15.74 25.29 -23.56
CA ALA A 474 14.77 25.79 -24.53
C ALA A 474 14.62 24.79 -25.68
N ALA A 475 13.43 24.21 -25.86
CA ALA A 475 13.13 23.15 -26.82
C ALA A 475 11.76 23.38 -27.48
N ARG A 476 11.65 23.04 -28.77
CA ARG A 476 10.37 22.88 -29.46
C ARG A 476 10.02 21.41 -29.65
N TYR A 477 11.03 20.57 -29.86
CA TYR A 477 10.87 19.14 -30.05
C TYR A 477 11.49 18.40 -28.88
N VAL A 478 10.76 17.41 -28.36
CA VAL A 478 11.26 16.48 -27.35
C VAL A 478 11.12 15.06 -27.91
N ARG A 479 12.22 14.31 -27.91
CA ARG A 479 12.30 12.96 -28.46
C ARG A 479 12.70 11.94 -27.39
N ILE A 480 11.99 10.83 -27.38
CA ILE A 480 12.40 9.60 -26.70
C ILE A 480 13.01 8.68 -27.75
N ALA A 481 14.28 8.32 -27.59
CA ALA A 481 14.98 7.42 -28.50
C ALA A 481 15.40 6.14 -27.77
N VAL A 482 14.83 5.01 -28.20
CA VAL A 482 15.02 3.67 -27.64
C VAL A 482 16.41 3.15 -28.00
N LYS A 483 17.07 2.51 -27.03
CA LYS A 483 18.40 1.92 -27.15
C LYS A 483 18.41 0.44 -26.81
N GLY A 484 17.58 0.02 -25.86
CA GLY A 484 17.41 -1.36 -25.42
C GLY A 484 15.96 -1.69 -25.08
N TYR A 485 15.61 -2.96 -25.19
CA TYR A 485 14.27 -3.50 -24.95
C TYR A 485 14.30 -4.40 -23.72
N ALA A 486 13.17 -4.52 -23.03
CA ALA A 486 13.00 -5.56 -22.02
C ALA A 486 13.25 -6.97 -22.60
N PRO A 487 13.71 -7.95 -21.80
CA PRO A 487 14.01 -9.29 -22.30
C PRO A 487 12.79 -9.92 -22.97
N GLY A 488 12.98 -10.45 -24.18
CA GLY A 488 11.91 -11.08 -24.98
C GLY A 488 10.96 -10.10 -25.68
N ALA A 489 11.02 -8.80 -25.41
CA ALA A 489 10.18 -7.81 -26.09
C ALA A 489 10.69 -7.49 -27.51
N ARG A 490 9.76 -7.41 -28.47
CA ARG A 490 10.04 -7.00 -29.86
C ARG A 490 9.65 -5.55 -30.17
N ASN A 491 8.77 -4.98 -29.36
CA ASN A 491 8.29 -3.62 -29.43
C ASN A 491 8.30 -2.99 -28.04
N ILE A 492 8.00 -1.69 -27.97
CA ILE A 492 7.75 -0.96 -26.71
C ILE A 492 6.46 -0.18 -26.80
N THR A 493 5.89 0.11 -25.64
CA THR A 493 4.64 0.82 -25.49
C THR A 493 4.81 2.00 -24.55
N ILE A 494 4.36 3.18 -24.99
CA ILE A 494 4.27 4.39 -24.16
C ILE A 494 2.80 4.77 -24.07
N GLY A 495 2.22 4.65 -22.88
CA GLY A 495 0.85 5.07 -22.60
C GLY A 495 0.72 6.58 -22.62
N GLU A 496 1.61 7.29 -21.94
CA GLU A 496 1.61 8.75 -21.90
C GLU A 496 3.04 9.30 -21.86
N LEU A 497 3.30 10.33 -22.66
CA LEU A 497 4.52 11.12 -22.72
C LEU A 497 4.21 12.54 -22.26
N GLU A 498 4.72 12.89 -21.08
CA GLU A 498 4.57 14.23 -20.53
C GLU A 498 5.85 15.05 -20.66
N VAL A 499 5.70 16.32 -21.02
CA VAL A 499 6.79 17.30 -21.06
C VAL A 499 6.41 18.50 -20.20
N ARG A 500 7.23 18.84 -19.20
CA ARG A 500 6.88 19.90 -18.23
C ARG A 500 7.99 20.93 -18.05
N LYS A 501 7.58 22.10 -17.55
CA LYS A 501 8.45 23.15 -16.99
C LYS A 501 8.24 23.19 -15.48
N GLU A 502 8.83 22.22 -14.80
CA GLU A 502 8.79 22.14 -13.35
C GLU A 502 9.62 23.24 -12.71
N ARG A 503 9.14 23.71 -11.56
CA ARG A 503 9.84 24.71 -10.75
C ARG A 503 11.19 24.18 -10.27
N THR A 504 12.17 25.07 -10.17
CA THR A 504 13.49 24.76 -9.60
C THR A 504 13.68 25.60 -8.35
N VAL A 505 13.80 24.93 -7.21
CA VAL A 505 14.02 25.57 -5.91
C VAL A 505 15.44 25.23 -5.42
N ARG A 506 16.13 26.22 -4.86
CA ARG A 506 17.42 26.01 -4.20
C ARG A 506 17.23 26.16 -2.69
N PRO A 507 17.49 25.12 -1.89
CA PRO A 507 17.34 25.21 -0.44
C PRO A 507 18.39 26.16 0.16
N ARG A 508 18.13 26.66 1.37
CA ARG A 508 19.06 27.50 2.14
C ARG A 508 19.37 26.86 3.50
N PRO A 509 20.21 25.81 3.52
CA PRO A 509 20.48 25.08 4.75
C PRO A 509 21.13 25.97 5.80
N HIS A 510 20.57 25.97 7.01
CA HIS A 510 21.14 26.69 8.14
C HIS A 510 21.00 25.89 9.43
N ALA A 511 21.93 26.10 10.36
CA ALA A 511 21.83 25.51 11.69
C ALA A 511 20.77 26.26 12.49
N VAL A 512 19.89 25.49 13.12
CA VAL A 512 18.85 26.06 13.99
C VAL A 512 19.30 25.97 15.44
N ARG A 513 19.10 27.06 16.18
CA ARG A 513 19.18 27.08 17.64
C ARG A 513 17.81 26.70 18.19
N THR A 514 17.74 25.57 18.89
CA THR A 514 16.52 25.09 19.52
C THR A 514 16.40 25.62 20.95
N ASP A 515 15.17 25.86 21.39
CA ASP A 515 14.82 26.21 22.76
C ASP A 515 14.79 24.95 23.64
N PHE A 516 14.44 23.80 23.06
CA PHE A 516 14.31 22.54 23.78
C PHE A 516 15.40 21.53 23.39
N PRO A 517 15.69 20.55 24.29
CA PRO A 517 16.64 19.50 23.98
C PRO A 517 16.19 18.65 22.78
N VAL A 518 17.05 18.57 21.78
CA VAL A 518 16.87 17.71 20.60
C VAL A 518 17.91 16.60 20.58
N GLU A 519 17.53 15.44 20.04
CA GLU A 519 18.40 14.26 19.94
C GLU A 519 19.58 14.48 18.99
N SER A 520 19.47 15.43 18.06
CA SER A 520 20.52 15.82 17.12
C SER A 520 20.35 17.29 16.71
N PRO A 521 21.46 18.04 16.45
CA PRO A 521 21.39 19.39 15.89
C PRO A 521 20.45 19.44 14.69
N VAL A 522 19.73 20.54 14.53
CA VAL A 522 18.76 20.73 13.46
C VAL A 522 19.44 21.49 12.31
N VAL A 523 19.29 20.96 11.10
CA VAL A 523 19.59 21.70 9.86
C VAL A 523 18.26 21.91 9.16
N ALA A 524 17.91 23.16 8.91
CA ALA A 524 16.68 23.53 8.23
C ALA A 524 17.00 24.06 6.84
N ASP A 525 16.31 23.54 5.83
CA ASP A 525 16.44 23.97 4.43
C ASP A 525 15.46 25.11 4.12
N PHE A 526 14.33 25.12 4.82
CA PHE A 526 13.23 26.07 4.71
C PHE A 526 12.73 26.44 6.11
N ASP A 527 12.35 27.70 6.32
CA ASP A 527 11.68 28.16 7.54
C ASP A 527 10.26 28.59 7.16
N ALA A 528 9.24 27.99 7.78
CA ALA A 528 7.84 28.28 7.43
C ALA A 528 7.45 29.76 7.66
N ARG A 529 8.18 30.51 8.50
CA ARG A 529 7.96 31.95 8.72
C ARG A 529 8.34 32.78 7.50
N ASP A 530 9.31 32.34 6.70
CA ASP A 530 9.67 33.00 5.44
C ASP A 530 8.52 32.92 4.42
N TYR A 531 7.59 31.98 4.62
CA TYR A 531 6.35 31.79 3.85
C TYR A 531 5.12 32.45 4.50
N GLY A 532 5.30 33.10 5.66
CA GLY A 532 4.22 33.80 6.37
C GLY A 532 3.52 32.99 7.45
N ALA A 533 4.05 31.84 7.89
CA ALA A 533 3.49 31.10 9.01
C ALA A 533 3.57 31.95 10.30
N ASP A 534 2.48 31.98 11.06
CA ASP A 534 2.33 32.84 12.24
C ASP A 534 2.48 32.04 13.53
N PRO A 535 3.63 32.14 14.23
CA PRO A 535 3.89 31.42 15.48
C PRO A 535 3.07 31.93 16.67
N SER A 536 2.26 32.98 16.51
CA SER A 536 1.34 33.45 17.56
C SER A 536 0.00 32.72 17.58
N GLY A 537 -0.33 32.00 16.49
CA GLY A 537 -1.59 31.27 16.34
C GLY A 537 -2.78 32.15 15.98
N ARG A 538 -2.56 33.45 15.74
CA ARG A 538 -3.63 34.41 15.41
C ARG A 538 -4.08 34.29 13.95
N LYS A 539 -3.14 34.05 13.04
CA LYS A 539 -3.41 33.81 11.63
C LYS A 539 -3.32 32.33 11.28
N ASP A 540 -4.10 31.95 10.30
CA ASP A 540 -4.00 30.64 9.68
C ASP A 540 -2.63 30.46 9.00
N SER A 541 -1.91 29.41 9.39
CA SER A 541 -0.57 29.07 8.88
C SER A 541 -0.60 27.95 7.85
N THR A 542 -1.77 27.39 7.53
CA THR A 542 -1.91 26.19 6.68
C THR A 542 -1.25 26.39 5.31
N HIS A 543 -1.61 27.44 4.58
CA HIS A 543 -1.05 27.73 3.25
C HIS A 543 0.46 28.03 3.30
N ALA A 544 0.93 28.76 4.33
CA ALA A 544 2.35 29.08 4.47
C ALA A 544 3.21 27.83 4.71
N ILE A 545 2.76 26.95 5.61
CA ILE A 545 3.42 25.68 5.88
C ILE A 545 3.39 24.79 4.63
N GLN A 546 2.23 24.69 3.98
CA GLN A 546 2.08 23.87 2.77
C GLN A 546 2.98 24.37 1.63
N GLN A 547 3.10 25.69 1.45
CA GLN A 547 3.98 26.26 0.44
C GLN A 547 5.46 25.99 0.73
N ALA A 548 5.87 26.00 1.99
CA ALA A 548 7.23 25.61 2.38
C ALA A 548 7.50 24.12 2.09
N VAL A 549 6.52 23.25 2.33
CA VAL A 549 6.61 21.82 1.99
C VAL A 549 6.69 21.60 0.48
N TYR A 550 5.90 22.33 -0.29
CA TYR A 550 5.96 22.34 -1.75
C TYR A 550 7.33 22.76 -2.29
N ASP A 551 7.94 23.81 -1.71
CA ASP A 551 9.28 24.24 -2.07
C ASP A 551 10.36 23.23 -1.64
N CYS A 552 10.16 22.54 -0.52
CA CYS A 552 10.99 21.40 -0.11
C CYS A 552 10.93 20.26 -1.13
N TYR A 553 9.73 19.88 -1.58
CA TYR A 553 9.56 18.83 -2.57
C TYR A 553 10.23 19.19 -3.89
N ASP A 554 10.03 20.43 -4.37
CA ASP A 554 10.65 20.93 -5.60
C ASP A 554 12.18 21.06 -5.52
N ALA A 555 12.74 21.19 -4.31
CA ALA A 555 14.18 21.18 -4.06
C ALA A 555 14.78 19.76 -4.00
N GLY A 556 13.94 18.72 -4.08
CA GLY A 556 14.36 17.32 -3.95
C GLY A 556 14.42 16.82 -2.51
N GLY A 557 13.92 17.59 -1.53
CA GLY A 557 13.82 17.21 -0.13
C GLY A 557 14.57 18.09 0.84
N GLY A 558 14.45 17.75 2.12
CA GLY A 558 15.01 18.50 3.23
C GLY A 558 14.05 18.67 4.39
N THR A 559 14.38 19.63 5.25
CA THR A 559 13.63 19.94 6.46
C THR A 559 12.93 21.31 6.34
N VAL A 560 11.61 21.31 6.55
CA VAL A 560 10.80 22.51 6.78
C VAL A 560 10.71 22.74 8.28
N TRP A 561 11.29 23.85 8.74
CA TRP A 561 11.38 24.20 10.15
C TRP A 561 10.21 25.06 10.62
N LEU A 562 9.66 24.71 11.78
CA LEU A 562 8.71 25.51 12.55
C LEU A 562 9.29 25.78 13.95
N PRO A 563 9.79 26.99 14.24
CA PRO A 563 10.28 27.31 15.59
C PRO A 563 9.17 27.25 16.63
N SER A 564 9.57 27.21 17.91
CA SER A 564 8.66 27.28 19.06
C SER A 564 7.62 28.39 18.90
N GLY A 565 6.36 28.06 19.17
CA GLY A 565 5.21 28.92 18.88
C GLY A 565 3.95 28.10 18.62
N THR A 566 2.80 28.76 18.59
CA THR A 566 1.52 28.14 18.25
C THR A 566 1.17 28.50 16.81
N TYR A 567 0.86 27.51 15.98
CA TYR A 567 0.46 27.70 14.58
C TYR A 567 -0.96 27.19 14.42
N ARG A 568 -1.88 28.08 14.05
CA ARG A 568 -3.27 27.69 13.75
C ARG A 568 -3.32 27.06 12.36
N VAL A 569 -3.85 25.85 12.27
CA VAL A 569 -4.01 25.08 11.03
C VAL A 569 -5.48 24.70 10.86
N THR A 570 -6.05 24.93 9.68
CA THR A 570 -7.49 24.77 9.40
C THR A 570 -7.81 23.71 8.36
N ASP A 571 -6.79 23.19 7.66
CA ASP A 571 -6.90 22.09 6.70
C ASP A 571 -5.67 21.17 6.79
N THR A 572 -5.69 20.05 6.06
CA THR A 572 -4.60 19.08 6.01
C THR A 572 -3.28 19.71 5.56
N VAL A 573 -2.21 19.45 6.30
CA VAL A 573 -0.83 19.66 5.84
C VAL A 573 -0.31 18.38 5.20
N GLU A 574 -0.10 18.44 3.89
CA GLU A 574 0.38 17.36 3.05
C GLU A 574 1.91 17.37 2.99
N VAL A 575 2.53 16.48 3.74
CA VAL A 575 3.98 16.31 3.81
C VAL A 575 4.41 15.35 2.70
N HIS A 576 4.74 15.93 1.55
CA HIS A 576 5.17 15.18 0.37
C HIS A 576 6.44 14.37 0.63
N SER A 577 6.65 13.39 -0.26
CA SER A 577 7.76 12.47 -0.19
C SER A 577 9.10 13.18 0.04
N PHE A 578 10.01 12.53 0.77
CA PHE A 578 11.37 13.00 1.11
C PHE A 578 11.49 14.38 1.79
N CYS A 579 10.37 14.96 2.25
CA CYS A 579 10.34 16.17 3.07
C CYS A 579 10.03 15.85 4.53
N THR A 580 10.61 16.61 5.44
CA THR A 580 10.28 16.52 6.86
C THR A 580 9.79 17.86 7.41
N VAL A 581 8.59 17.87 7.97
CA VAL A 581 8.12 18.98 8.80
C VAL A 581 8.64 18.79 10.21
N ARG A 582 9.45 19.74 10.69
CA ARG A 582 10.13 19.64 11.99
C ARG A 582 9.88 20.85 12.87
N GLY A 583 9.43 20.60 14.10
CA GLY A 583 9.30 21.62 15.14
C GLY A 583 10.32 21.53 16.28
N ASP A 584 10.23 22.49 17.19
CA ASP A 584 10.98 22.63 18.43
C ASP A 584 10.12 22.19 19.63
N ARG A 585 9.70 20.93 19.67
CA ARG A 585 8.84 20.41 20.74
C ARG A 585 9.60 20.27 22.06
N ARG A 586 8.94 20.67 23.15
CA ARG A 586 9.31 20.23 24.50
C ARG A 586 8.75 18.84 24.79
N ASP A 587 9.60 17.90 25.17
CA ASP A 587 9.12 16.62 25.72
C ASP A 587 8.22 16.86 26.96
N PRO A 588 6.95 16.40 26.98
CA PRO A 588 6.05 16.65 28.10
C PRO A 588 6.55 16.05 29.42
N ASP A 589 7.38 14.99 29.36
CA ASP A 589 7.95 14.36 30.57
C ASP A 589 9.22 15.08 31.08
N ARG A 590 9.68 16.14 30.39
CA ARG A 590 10.94 16.85 30.71
C ARG A 590 10.74 18.36 30.72
N GLY A 591 10.96 18.97 31.88
CA GLY A 591 10.84 20.42 32.07
C GLY A 591 9.39 20.88 32.28
N SER A 592 9.18 22.20 32.30
CA SER A 592 7.88 22.84 32.55
C SER A 592 7.65 24.01 31.58
N GLY A 593 6.47 24.64 31.60
CA GLY A 593 6.14 25.78 30.72
C GLY A 593 5.41 25.40 29.43
N GLY A 594 5.68 26.12 28.33
CA GLY A 594 5.07 25.85 27.01
C GLY A 594 5.54 24.54 26.38
N TYR A 595 4.79 24.04 25.41
CA TYR A 595 5.06 22.76 24.72
C TYR A 595 5.95 22.88 23.48
N GLY A 596 6.54 24.05 23.24
CA GLY A 596 7.38 24.32 22.08
C GLY A 596 6.56 24.62 20.83
N THR A 597 6.85 23.95 19.72
CA THR A 597 6.04 24.06 18.49
C THR A 597 4.70 23.36 18.67
N VAL A 598 3.63 24.14 18.77
CA VAL A 598 2.24 23.68 18.92
C VAL A 598 1.48 23.92 17.63
N ILE A 599 0.85 22.87 17.11
CA ILE A 599 -0.10 22.94 16.00
C ILE A 599 -1.50 22.96 16.60
N SER A 600 -2.15 24.12 16.55
CA SER A 600 -3.54 24.28 16.96
C SER A 600 -4.43 23.89 15.78
N ALA A 601 -4.99 22.69 15.84
CA ALA A 601 -5.79 22.07 14.80
C ALA A 601 -7.24 22.56 14.85
N ASP A 602 -7.54 23.64 14.15
CA ASP A 602 -8.89 24.19 14.00
C ASP A 602 -9.61 23.60 12.78
N LEU A 603 -9.65 22.27 12.73
CA LEU A 603 -10.23 21.50 11.64
C LEU A 603 -11.75 21.36 11.78
N PRO A 604 -12.51 21.23 10.68
CA PRO A 604 -13.90 20.75 10.74
C PRO A 604 -14.01 19.43 11.51
N ALA A 605 -15.04 19.30 12.35
CA ALA A 605 -15.31 18.07 13.08
C ALA A 605 -15.90 16.99 12.16
N GLY A 606 -15.62 15.73 12.47
CA GLY A 606 -16.10 14.57 11.72
C GLY A 606 -15.08 13.44 11.76
N ALA A 607 -15.53 12.20 11.93
CA ALA A 607 -14.67 11.02 11.88
C ALA A 607 -13.99 10.85 10.50
N ASP A 608 -14.66 11.33 9.45
CA ASP A 608 -14.20 11.38 8.05
C ASP A 608 -13.74 12.79 7.63
N GLY A 609 -13.57 13.70 8.60
CA GLY A 609 -13.03 15.03 8.37
C GLY A 609 -11.56 15.01 7.90
N PRO A 610 -10.96 16.19 7.65
CA PRO A 610 -9.57 16.26 7.23
C PRO A 610 -8.64 15.67 8.30
N VAL A 611 -7.59 14.98 7.84
CA VAL A 611 -6.46 14.59 8.69
C VAL A 611 -5.57 15.81 8.92
N LEU A 612 -4.94 15.95 10.09
CA LEU A 612 -4.09 17.12 10.33
C LEU A 612 -2.80 17.07 9.50
N PHE A 613 -2.09 15.93 9.55
CA PHE A 613 -0.91 15.68 8.73
C PHE A 613 -1.11 14.43 7.89
N ARG A 614 -0.92 14.56 6.58
CA ARG A 614 -0.84 13.43 5.65
C ARG A 614 0.62 13.28 5.21
N ILE A 615 1.20 12.09 5.38
CA ILE A 615 2.66 11.89 5.31
C ILE A 615 3.00 10.94 4.18
N GLY A 616 3.86 11.38 3.25
CA GLY A 616 4.24 10.61 2.07
C GLY A 616 5.44 9.68 2.28
N GLY A 617 5.94 9.11 1.20
CA GLY A 617 7.06 8.18 1.21
C GLY A 617 8.42 8.83 1.45
N SER A 618 9.26 8.23 2.29
CA SER A 618 10.50 8.82 2.83
C SER A 618 10.31 10.18 3.51
N ALA A 619 9.09 10.52 3.91
CA ALA A 619 8.74 11.78 4.55
C ALA A 619 8.54 11.62 6.06
N GLY A 620 8.45 12.74 6.77
CA GLY A 620 8.11 12.67 8.18
C GLY A 620 7.58 13.93 8.83
N VAL A 621 6.92 13.75 9.96
CA VAL A 621 6.57 14.82 10.89
C VAL A 621 7.28 14.56 12.21
N MET A 622 8.00 15.56 12.70
CA MET A 622 8.70 15.45 13.97
C MET A 622 8.75 16.72 14.79
N GLY A 623 8.88 16.56 16.11
CA GLY A 623 9.10 17.69 17.01
C GLY A 623 7.90 18.63 17.10
N VAL A 624 6.66 18.12 17.04
CA VAL A 624 5.44 18.94 17.17
C VAL A 624 4.54 18.46 18.29
N THR A 625 3.87 19.41 18.95
CA THR A 625 2.74 19.14 19.85
C THR A 625 1.45 19.50 19.13
N THR A 626 0.41 18.67 19.19
CA THR A 626 -0.89 18.95 18.56
C THR A 626 -1.96 19.22 19.62
N TYR A 627 -2.84 20.17 19.31
CA TYR A 627 -3.94 20.58 20.19
C TYR A 627 -5.20 20.94 19.37
N TYR A 628 -6.33 20.32 19.71
CA TYR A 628 -7.64 20.59 19.12
C TYR A 628 -8.43 21.52 20.06
N PRO A 629 -8.58 22.82 19.75
CA PRO A 629 -9.18 23.80 20.65
C PRO A 629 -10.68 23.60 20.87
N ARG A 630 -11.36 22.90 19.95
CA ARG A 630 -12.80 22.59 20.03
C ARG A 630 -13.10 21.24 20.69
N GLN A 631 -12.08 20.51 21.14
CA GLN A 631 -12.25 19.21 21.77
C GLN A 631 -12.79 19.35 23.21
N SER A 632 -13.60 18.40 23.64
CA SER A 632 -14.19 18.35 24.99
C SER A 632 -14.04 16.96 25.59
N ALA A 633 -13.73 16.86 26.88
CA ALA A 633 -13.68 15.57 27.57
C ALA A 633 -15.08 15.07 27.99
N ALA A 634 -16.03 15.98 28.22
CA ALA A 634 -17.38 15.62 28.65
C ALA A 634 -18.28 15.19 27.48
N SER A 635 -18.01 15.75 26.29
CA SER A 635 -18.68 15.38 25.05
C SER A 635 -17.67 15.45 23.91
N PRO A 636 -16.81 14.42 23.75
CA PRO A 636 -15.79 14.41 22.72
C PRO A 636 -16.34 14.61 21.32
N VAL A 637 -15.67 15.51 20.60
CA VAL A 637 -15.90 15.82 19.20
C VAL A 637 -15.06 14.86 18.37
N ALA A 638 -15.71 14.17 17.44
CA ALA A 638 -15.03 13.28 16.52
C ALA A 638 -14.12 14.07 15.57
N TYR A 639 -12.88 13.61 15.42
CA TYR A 639 -11.93 14.06 14.42
C TYR A 639 -11.27 12.84 13.76
N ASN A 640 -10.86 12.99 12.52
CA ASN A 640 -10.02 11.99 11.85
C ASN A 640 -8.61 11.95 12.48
N SER A 641 -7.76 11.03 12.01
CA SER A 641 -6.40 10.84 12.48
C SER A 641 -5.61 12.15 12.47
N THR A 642 -4.91 12.44 13.57
CA THR A 642 -3.96 13.56 13.63
C THR A 642 -2.80 13.36 12.68
N PHE A 643 -2.24 12.15 12.61
CA PHE A 643 -1.22 11.79 11.64
C PHE A 643 -1.71 10.64 10.78
N GLN A 644 -1.56 10.75 9.46
CA GLN A 644 -1.97 9.72 8.52
C GLN A 644 -0.82 9.34 7.61
N ILE A 645 -0.44 8.06 7.64
CA ILE A 645 0.36 7.42 6.60
C ILE A 645 -0.64 6.73 5.65
N PRO A 646 -0.82 7.21 4.42
CA PRO A 646 -1.93 6.78 3.57
C PRO A 646 -1.62 5.52 2.75
N GLY A 647 -0.35 5.11 2.63
CA GLY A 647 0.06 4.11 1.64
C GLY A 647 -0.31 4.55 0.22
N GLY A 648 -0.64 3.61 -0.66
CA GLY A 648 -1.08 3.88 -2.04
C GLY A 648 -2.34 4.74 -2.19
N ALA A 649 -3.01 5.13 -1.09
CA ALA A 649 -4.23 5.93 -1.11
C ALA A 649 -4.02 7.38 -1.61
N TRP A 650 -2.81 7.92 -1.49
CA TRP A 650 -2.45 9.28 -1.88
C TRP A 650 -1.19 9.26 -2.74
N ILE A 651 -1.06 10.09 -3.78
CA ILE A 651 0.14 10.19 -4.68
C ILE A 651 0.73 8.86 -5.22
N GLY A 652 -0.04 7.77 -5.15
CA GLY A 652 0.30 6.44 -5.67
C GLY A 652 1.63 5.90 -5.15
N ASN A 653 2.47 5.45 -6.09
CA ASN A 653 3.73 4.78 -5.79
C ASN A 653 4.73 5.66 -5.02
N GLU A 654 4.61 6.99 -5.05
CA GLU A 654 5.47 7.87 -4.24
C GLU A 654 5.29 7.65 -2.72
N ASN A 655 4.25 6.92 -2.29
CA ASN A 655 4.04 6.52 -0.91
C ASN A 655 4.48 5.10 -0.57
N TYR A 656 4.89 4.30 -1.55
CA TYR A 656 5.47 2.98 -1.33
C TYR A 656 6.96 3.12 -0.98
N MET A 657 7.23 3.83 0.11
CA MET A 657 8.53 4.05 0.74
C MET A 657 8.35 4.15 2.27
N MET A 658 9.43 4.37 3.02
CA MET A 658 9.41 4.48 4.48
C MET A 658 8.70 5.76 4.97
N ALA A 659 7.80 5.73 5.94
CA ALA A 659 7.19 6.96 6.50
C ALA A 659 7.45 7.11 8.00
N THR A 660 7.63 8.34 8.50
CA THR A 660 8.02 8.60 9.90
C THR A 660 7.10 9.57 10.64
N VAL A 661 6.66 9.18 11.84
CA VAL A 661 6.13 10.10 12.86
C VAL A 661 7.01 9.96 14.09
N SER A 662 7.68 11.03 14.50
CA SER A 662 8.58 10.91 15.65
C SER A 662 8.67 12.13 16.53
N ASP A 663 8.91 11.94 17.82
CA ASP A 663 9.04 13.03 18.78
C ASP A 663 7.83 13.97 18.71
N VAL A 664 6.62 13.44 18.90
CA VAL A 664 5.37 14.22 18.88
C VAL A 664 4.58 14.07 20.18
N THR A 665 3.78 15.08 20.50
CA THR A 665 2.87 15.07 21.65
C THR A 665 1.45 15.39 21.22
N MET A 666 0.51 14.49 21.46
CA MET A 666 -0.91 14.67 21.16
C MET A 666 -1.65 15.05 22.44
N LEU A 667 -2.01 16.31 22.61
CA LEU A 667 -2.64 16.73 23.86
C LEU A 667 -4.07 16.22 23.98
N ASN A 668 -4.85 16.17 22.90
CA ASN A 668 -6.27 15.82 22.97
C ASN A 668 -6.83 15.33 21.63
N SER A 669 -6.06 14.53 20.90
CA SER A 669 -6.50 13.94 19.64
C SER A 669 -7.70 13.03 19.86
N TYR A 670 -8.63 13.00 18.90
CA TYR A 670 -9.70 12.00 18.92
C TYR A 670 -9.19 10.65 18.40
N LYS A 671 -8.59 10.66 17.21
CA LYS A 671 -7.77 9.57 16.64
C LYS A 671 -6.32 10.03 16.51
N GLY A 672 -5.37 9.22 16.95
CA GLY A 672 -3.95 9.58 16.97
C GLY A 672 -3.26 9.39 15.63
N VAL A 673 -2.82 8.17 15.33
CA VAL A 673 -2.13 7.82 14.07
C VAL A 673 -2.90 6.77 13.30
N GLY A 674 -3.21 7.05 12.03
CA GLY A 674 -3.77 6.11 11.06
C GLY A 674 -2.72 5.67 10.03
N ILE A 675 -2.65 4.38 9.72
CA ILE A 675 -1.78 3.82 8.68
C ILE A 675 -2.60 2.95 7.74
N SER A 676 -2.67 3.33 6.46
CA SER A 676 -3.49 2.67 5.44
C SER A 676 -4.96 2.52 5.85
N THR A 677 -5.51 3.58 6.45
CA THR A 677 -6.88 3.63 7.01
C THR A 677 -7.84 4.52 6.23
N MET A 678 -7.33 5.32 5.29
CA MET A 678 -8.12 6.36 4.63
C MET A 678 -8.52 5.93 3.22
N PRO A 679 -9.70 6.33 2.71
CA PRO A 679 -10.01 6.10 1.30
C PRO A 679 -8.95 6.69 0.35
N ASN A 680 -8.79 6.11 -0.83
CA ASN A 680 -7.87 6.64 -1.84
C ASN A 680 -8.36 7.98 -2.40
N ASP A 681 -7.57 8.66 -3.23
CA ASP A 681 -7.95 9.95 -3.84
C ASP A 681 -9.16 9.86 -4.80
N GLN A 682 -9.63 8.64 -5.09
CA GLN A 682 -10.90 8.37 -5.80
C GLN A 682 -12.07 8.07 -4.83
N GLY A 683 -11.81 8.06 -3.53
CA GLY A 683 -12.77 7.80 -2.46
C GLY A 683 -13.10 6.32 -2.22
N VAL A 684 -12.28 5.40 -2.73
CA VAL A 684 -12.42 3.94 -2.53
C VAL A 684 -11.81 3.53 -1.19
N ALA A 685 -12.52 2.68 -0.44
CA ALA A 685 -12.09 2.21 0.88
C ALA A 685 -10.77 1.39 0.84
N PRO A 686 -10.07 1.22 1.97
CA PRO A 686 -8.72 0.65 2.02
C PRO A 686 -8.50 -0.83 1.60
N SER A 687 -9.53 -1.58 1.21
CA SER A 687 -9.47 -3.05 1.12
C SER A 687 -8.74 -3.65 -0.09
N SER A 688 -8.29 -2.88 -1.07
CA SER A 688 -7.48 -3.40 -2.17
C SER A 688 -6.49 -2.36 -2.71
N GLY A 689 -5.28 -2.34 -2.15
CA GLY A 689 -4.14 -1.65 -2.78
C GLY A 689 -3.56 -0.43 -2.05
N GLN A 690 -4.02 -0.08 -0.85
CA GLN A 690 -3.44 1.01 -0.06
C GLN A 690 -2.23 0.58 0.78
N VAL A 691 -1.35 -0.18 0.16
CA VAL A 691 -0.17 -0.74 0.83
C VAL A 691 0.84 0.38 1.09
N HIS A 692 1.41 0.39 2.29
CA HIS A 692 2.61 1.17 2.59
C HIS A 692 3.79 0.22 2.70
N GLU A 693 5.01 0.70 2.44
CA GLU A 693 6.20 -0.15 2.56
C GLU A 693 6.51 -0.40 4.05
N SER A 694 7.04 0.59 4.77
CA SER A 694 7.31 0.47 6.20
C SER A 694 7.05 1.77 6.96
N ALA A 695 6.66 1.66 8.23
CA ALA A 695 6.45 2.80 9.12
C ALA A 695 7.50 2.86 10.24
N THR A 696 7.94 4.07 10.59
CA THR A 696 8.76 4.34 11.78
C THR A 696 8.02 5.28 12.71
N LEU A 697 7.52 4.74 13.82
CA LEU A 697 6.81 5.50 14.85
C LEU A 697 7.63 5.52 16.13
N ARG A 698 8.00 6.71 16.62
CA ARG A 698 8.96 6.81 17.72
C ARG A 698 8.73 7.98 18.67
N ASN A 699 8.88 7.78 19.97
CA ASN A 699 8.81 8.84 20.99
C ASN A 699 7.49 9.63 20.89
N ILE A 700 6.37 8.91 20.82
CA ILE A 700 5.03 9.49 20.67
C ILE A 700 4.34 9.44 22.03
N LYS A 701 3.81 10.59 22.47
CA LYS A 701 3.13 10.73 23.76
C LYS A 701 1.79 11.39 23.59
N GLY A 702 0.77 11.02 24.35
CA GLY A 702 -0.47 11.80 24.32
C GLY A 702 -1.67 11.23 25.03
N THR A 703 -2.70 12.07 25.10
CA THR A 703 -4.06 11.69 25.48
C THR A 703 -4.89 11.58 24.20
N VAL A 704 -5.45 10.40 23.95
CA VAL A 704 -6.25 10.12 22.73
C VAL A 704 -7.60 9.54 23.11
N LEU A 705 -8.69 10.13 22.60
CA LEU A 705 -10.03 9.92 23.17
C LEU A 705 -10.79 8.73 22.58
N SER A 706 -10.43 8.25 21.38
CA SER A 706 -11.10 7.13 20.71
C SER A 706 -10.11 6.04 20.31
N GLU A 707 -9.21 6.30 19.37
CA GLU A 707 -8.24 5.31 18.90
C GLU A 707 -6.85 5.92 18.88
N GLY A 708 -5.94 5.39 19.69
CA GLY A 708 -4.56 5.85 19.72
C GLY A 708 -3.87 5.63 18.37
N PHE A 709 -3.84 4.38 17.93
CA PHE A 709 -3.23 3.97 16.67
C PHE A 709 -4.14 2.97 15.96
N ARG A 710 -4.29 3.13 14.66
CA ARG A 710 -4.94 2.15 13.77
C ARG A 710 -4.07 1.92 12.55
N ALA A 711 -3.64 0.68 12.32
CA ALA A 711 -2.68 0.37 11.26
C ALA A 711 -3.02 -0.92 10.50
N PHE A 712 -2.85 -0.86 9.17
CA PHE A 712 -3.07 -1.94 8.21
C PHE A 712 -2.05 -1.90 7.06
N ASN A 713 -2.02 -2.97 6.24
CA ASN A 713 -1.36 -3.07 4.93
C ASN A 713 0.12 -2.70 4.89
N GLY A 714 0.93 -3.16 5.85
CA GLY A 714 2.39 -3.03 5.80
C GLY A 714 3.01 -4.15 4.95
N ALA A 715 3.83 -3.80 3.96
CA ALA A 715 4.52 -4.76 3.08
C ALA A 715 5.99 -5.01 3.42
N ASP A 716 6.53 -4.28 4.39
CA ASP A 716 7.85 -4.44 4.95
C ASP A 716 7.80 -4.10 6.45
N VAL A 717 8.83 -4.52 7.18
CA VAL A 717 8.84 -4.49 8.64
C VAL A 717 8.88 -3.06 9.20
N GLY A 718 7.81 -2.66 9.89
CA GLY A 718 7.72 -1.41 10.64
C GLY A 718 8.36 -1.48 12.03
N THR A 719 8.73 -0.33 12.59
CA THR A 719 9.24 -0.23 13.98
C THR A 719 8.45 0.76 14.81
N TRP A 720 8.08 0.35 16.02
CA TRP A 720 7.27 1.12 16.95
C TRP A 720 7.99 1.22 18.29
N GLU A 721 8.42 2.42 18.66
CA GLU A 721 9.36 2.62 19.78
C GLU A 721 8.92 3.75 20.72
N ASN A 722 8.89 3.47 22.02
CA ASN A 722 8.62 4.48 23.06
C ASN A 722 7.32 5.26 22.84
N ILE A 723 6.21 4.53 22.74
CA ILE A 723 4.88 5.11 22.58
C ILE A 723 4.16 5.06 23.93
N THR A 724 3.58 6.18 24.37
CA THR A 724 2.85 6.26 25.65
C THR A 724 1.55 7.02 25.49
N LEU A 725 0.44 6.29 25.67
CA LEU A 725 -0.90 6.85 25.76
C LEU A 725 -1.33 6.93 27.23
N ASP A 726 -1.52 8.15 27.73
CA ASP A 726 -1.94 8.43 29.11
C ASP A 726 -2.79 9.71 29.14
N ASN A 727 -3.92 9.66 29.84
CA ASN A 727 -4.85 10.79 29.98
C ASN A 727 -4.27 11.98 30.77
N GLY A 728 -3.17 11.76 31.50
CA GLY A 728 -2.42 12.79 32.21
C GLY A 728 -1.84 13.86 31.30
N TYR A 729 -1.50 13.52 30.04
CA TYR A 729 -0.91 14.50 29.12
C TYR A 729 -1.83 15.70 28.83
N TRP A 730 -3.15 15.50 28.75
CA TRP A 730 -4.10 16.61 28.70
C TRP A 730 -4.45 17.14 30.08
N ALA A 731 -4.72 16.25 31.05
CA ALA A 731 -5.21 16.65 32.37
C ALA A 731 -4.22 17.53 33.14
N ASP A 732 -2.92 17.32 32.92
CA ASP A 732 -1.84 18.08 33.56
C ASP A 732 -1.28 19.20 32.64
N ALA A 733 -1.89 19.42 31.47
CA ALA A 733 -1.47 20.47 30.56
C ALA A 733 -1.66 21.87 31.17
N PRO A 734 -0.85 22.88 30.77
CA PRO A 734 -1.07 24.26 31.19
C PRO A 734 -2.48 24.77 30.89
N ALA A 735 -2.96 25.72 31.69
CA ALA A 735 -4.34 26.23 31.62
C ALA A 735 -4.75 26.74 30.22
N ALA A 736 -3.79 27.19 29.41
CA ALA A 736 -3.99 27.64 28.03
C ALA A 736 -4.55 26.55 27.08
N TYR A 737 -4.48 25.27 27.47
CA TYR A 737 -4.97 24.13 26.70
C TYR A 737 -6.27 23.54 27.27
N HIS A 738 -6.92 24.27 28.20
CA HIS A 738 -8.19 23.89 28.82
C HIS A 738 -8.21 22.44 29.35
N PRO A 739 -7.28 22.07 30.24
CA PRO A 739 -7.18 20.71 30.76
C PRO A 739 -8.46 20.30 31.51
N PRO A 740 -9.06 19.13 31.20
CA PRO A 740 -10.19 18.59 31.96
C PRO A 740 -9.71 17.91 33.24
N LYS A 741 -10.65 17.55 34.12
CA LYS A 741 -10.33 16.62 35.22
C LYS A 741 -9.97 15.25 34.65
N ARG A 742 -8.86 14.66 35.08
CA ARG A 742 -8.42 13.32 34.65
C ARG A 742 -9.54 12.26 34.73
N ALA A 743 -10.30 12.24 35.82
CA ALA A 743 -11.39 11.27 36.01
C ALA A 743 -12.45 11.30 34.89
N ALA A 744 -12.70 12.45 34.25
CA ALA A 744 -13.64 12.55 33.13
C ALA A 744 -13.06 11.90 31.87
N LEU A 745 -11.75 12.08 31.61
CA LEU A 745 -11.05 11.41 30.52
C LEU A 745 -11.03 9.90 30.74
N ASP A 746 -10.61 9.45 31.92
CA ASP A 746 -10.54 8.04 32.27
C ASP A 746 -11.91 7.37 32.10
N THR A 747 -12.98 8.01 32.59
CA THR A 747 -14.35 7.51 32.40
C THR A 747 -14.71 7.35 30.92
N TRP A 748 -14.36 8.34 30.09
CA TRP A 748 -14.65 8.29 28.65
C TRP A 748 -13.84 7.20 27.94
N THR A 749 -12.51 7.18 28.12
CA THR A 749 -11.60 6.25 27.43
C THR A 749 -11.80 4.81 27.90
N ARG A 750 -12.23 4.59 29.16
CA ARG A 750 -12.67 3.27 29.64
C ARG A 750 -13.98 2.80 29.02
N ALA A 751 -14.84 3.69 28.57
CA ALA A 751 -16.08 3.31 27.88
C ALA A 751 -15.89 3.14 26.37
N HIS A 752 -15.01 3.93 25.73
CA HIS A 752 -14.97 4.06 24.26
C HIS A 752 -13.59 3.87 23.63
N GLY A 753 -12.52 3.95 24.42
CA GLY A 753 -11.16 4.09 23.92
C GLY A 753 -10.47 2.75 23.64
N THR A 754 -9.74 2.67 22.53
CA THR A 754 -8.76 1.61 22.25
C THR A 754 -7.37 2.21 22.05
N GLY A 755 -6.35 1.67 22.72
CA GLY A 755 -4.98 2.15 22.57
C GLY A 755 -4.43 1.88 21.17
N PHE A 756 -4.41 0.61 20.76
CA PHE A 756 -3.84 0.15 19.49
C PHE A 756 -4.81 -0.80 18.79
N VAL A 757 -5.14 -0.52 17.53
CA VAL A 757 -5.89 -1.41 16.64
C VAL A 757 -4.96 -1.82 15.49
N LEU A 758 -4.56 -3.09 15.46
CA LEU A 758 -3.52 -3.57 14.55
C LEU A 758 -4.07 -4.75 13.74
N GLY A 759 -3.96 -4.67 12.41
CA GLY A 759 -4.17 -5.78 11.49
C GLY A 759 -3.15 -5.69 10.36
N ASP A 760 -2.84 -6.77 9.66
CA ASP A 760 -2.05 -6.71 8.41
C ASP A 760 -0.72 -5.95 8.50
N LEU A 761 0.05 -6.25 9.54
CA LEU A 761 1.42 -5.77 9.68
C LEU A 761 2.34 -6.97 9.52
N GLU A 762 3.32 -6.84 8.63
CA GLU A 762 4.30 -7.88 8.33
C GLU A 762 5.50 -7.75 9.26
N TRP A 763 5.41 -8.47 10.39
CA TRP A 763 6.49 -8.67 11.36
C TRP A 763 6.89 -7.41 12.12
N ASP A 764 5.99 -6.41 12.19
CA ASP A 764 6.22 -5.16 12.88
C ASP A 764 6.74 -5.38 14.31
N GLN A 765 7.74 -4.58 14.66
CA GLN A 765 8.53 -4.78 15.87
C GLN A 765 8.24 -3.68 16.88
N PHE A 766 7.74 -4.09 18.06
CA PHE A 766 7.20 -3.20 19.07
C PHE A 766 8.08 -3.17 20.32
N TYR A 767 8.54 -1.98 20.69
CA TYR A 767 9.39 -1.73 21.85
C TYR A 767 8.82 -0.61 22.73
N ARG A 768 8.59 -0.93 24.01
CA ARG A 768 8.06 0.02 25.01
C ARG A 768 6.76 0.69 24.56
N ILE A 769 5.79 -0.13 24.21
CA ILE A 769 4.43 0.30 23.91
C ILE A 769 3.64 0.39 25.20
N LYS A 770 3.09 1.57 25.50
CA LYS A 770 2.34 1.82 26.72
C LYS A 770 0.98 2.44 26.44
N ALA A 771 -0.05 1.91 27.09
CA ALA A 771 -1.36 2.52 27.15
C ALA A 771 -1.95 2.30 28.54
N ALA A 772 -2.60 3.33 29.07
CA ALA A 772 -3.31 3.22 30.33
C ALA A 772 -4.66 3.96 30.33
N ASP A 773 -5.61 3.44 31.12
CA ASP A 773 -6.95 4.01 31.30
C ASP A 773 -7.85 3.89 30.05
N TYR A 774 -7.66 2.85 29.23
CA TYR A 774 -8.46 2.55 28.03
C TYR A 774 -9.37 1.34 28.22
N ARG A 775 -10.48 1.25 27.48
CA ARG A 775 -11.30 0.03 27.46
C ARG A 775 -10.47 -1.16 27.00
N THR A 776 -9.89 -1.03 25.81
CA THR A 776 -9.00 -2.04 25.24
C THR A 776 -7.59 -1.45 25.09
N GLY A 777 -6.58 -2.15 25.59
CA GLY A 777 -5.19 -1.76 25.40
C GLY A 777 -4.72 -1.99 23.97
N ILE A 778 -4.57 -3.26 23.60
CA ILE A 778 -4.20 -3.71 22.25
C ILE A 778 -5.33 -4.58 21.70
N HIS A 779 -5.81 -4.24 20.50
CA HIS A 779 -6.80 -4.99 19.75
C HIS A 779 -6.21 -5.46 18.42
N ILE A 780 -6.05 -6.77 18.27
CA ILE A 780 -5.58 -7.39 17.04
C ILE A 780 -6.79 -7.83 16.23
N VAL A 781 -6.93 -7.29 15.02
CA VAL A 781 -8.09 -7.45 14.15
C VAL A 781 -7.70 -8.11 12.84
N ALA A 782 -8.69 -8.62 12.10
CA ALA A 782 -8.48 -9.12 10.75
C ALA A 782 -7.84 -8.04 9.86
N GLY A 783 -6.84 -8.45 9.10
CA GLY A 783 -6.19 -7.61 8.10
C GLY A 783 -6.98 -7.51 6.80
N GLN A 784 -6.53 -6.67 5.87
CA GLN A 784 -7.23 -6.39 4.61
C GLN A 784 -6.58 -7.11 3.42
N ARG A 785 -5.28 -7.35 3.49
CA ARG A 785 -4.40 -8.03 2.53
C ARG A 785 -3.71 -9.25 3.16
N ALA A 786 -3.18 -9.14 4.37
CA ALA A 786 -2.50 -10.22 5.09
C ALA A 786 -2.88 -10.27 6.58
N SER A 787 -2.56 -11.37 7.25
CA SER A 787 -2.76 -11.51 8.70
C SER A 787 -1.67 -10.78 9.49
N PHE A 788 -2.03 -10.26 10.67
CA PHE A 788 -1.06 -9.61 11.57
C PHE A 788 0.04 -10.58 12.02
N THR A 789 1.28 -10.11 12.01
CA THR A 789 2.46 -10.76 12.61
C THR A 789 3.30 -9.69 13.32
N GLY A 790 3.67 -9.91 14.59
CA GLY A 790 4.44 -8.91 15.33
C GLY A 790 4.83 -9.35 16.74
N SER A 791 5.84 -8.69 17.31
CA SER A 791 6.41 -9.04 18.62
C SER A 791 6.63 -7.84 19.53
N PHE A 792 6.35 -8.02 20.81
CA PHE A 792 6.36 -6.95 21.82
C PHE A 792 7.46 -7.17 22.87
N VAL A 793 8.22 -6.12 23.15
CA VAL A 793 9.27 -6.09 24.19
C VAL A 793 9.04 -4.90 25.12
N GLN A 794 9.03 -5.16 26.43
CA GLN A 794 8.87 -4.16 27.49
C GLN A 794 7.60 -3.29 27.35
N SER A 795 6.51 -3.88 26.85
CA SER A 795 5.22 -3.21 26.77
C SER A 795 4.54 -3.12 28.14
N GLU A 796 3.80 -2.05 28.38
CA GLU A 796 3.06 -1.83 29.62
C GLU A 796 1.63 -1.39 29.32
N ILE A 797 0.71 -2.35 29.36
CA ILE A 797 -0.73 -2.11 29.19
C ILE A 797 -1.38 -2.23 30.55
N ARG A 798 -1.87 -1.10 31.09
CA ARG A 798 -2.28 -0.98 32.49
C ARG A 798 -3.64 -0.36 32.64
N ARG A 799 -4.36 -0.71 33.72
CA ARG A 799 -5.67 -0.14 34.01
C ARG A 799 -6.55 -0.13 32.76
N THR A 800 -6.71 -1.30 32.14
CA THR A 800 -7.64 -1.51 31.00
C THR A 800 -8.82 -2.42 31.38
N ASP A 801 -9.89 -2.50 30.58
CA ASP A 801 -10.87 -3.59 30.75
C ASP A 801 -10.25 -4.87 30.19
N VAL A 802 -9.76 -4.79 28.95
CA VAL A 802 -9.02 -5.86 28.29
C VAL A 802 -7.64 -5.36 27.86
N ALA A 803 -6.56 -5.94 28.39
CA ALA A 803 -5.22 -5.48 28.03
C ALA A 803 -4.81 -5.94 26.61
N LEU A 804 -5.07 -7.20 26.27
CA LEU A 804 -4.92 -7.74 24.92
C LEU A 804 -6.21 -8.44 24.49
N LEU A 805 -6.84 -7.92 23.44
CA LEU A 805 -7.93 -8.58 22.70
C LEU A 805 -7.39 -8.99 21.33
N ALA A 806 -7.39 -10.28 21.02
CA ALA A 806 -6.87 -10.77 19.75
C ALA A 806 -7.91 -11.63 19.03
N ASP A 807 -8.51 -11.07 17.99
CA ASP A 807 -9.60 -11.70 17.24
C ASP A 807 -9.09 -12.49 16.03
N SER A 808 -8.07 -11.99 15.32
CA SER A 808 -7.52 -12.64 14.13
C SER A 808 -6.07 -12.23 13.87
N PHE A 809 -5.18 -13.21 13.71
CA PHE A 809 -3.77 -13.05 13.32
C PHE A 809 -3.22 -14.39 12.80
N ASP A 810 -2.00 -14.40 12.25
CA ASP A 810 -1.47 -15.58 11.55
C ASP A 810 -1.25 -16.77 12.51
N SER A 811 -1.99 -17.86 12.29
CA SER A 811 -1.97 -19.06 13.14
C SER A 811 -0.69 -19.88 13.03
N ARG A 812 0.11 -19.69 11.97
CA ARG A 812 1.41 -20.34 11.81
C ARG A 812 2.48 -19.68 12.67
N TRP A 813 2.27 -18.42 13.06
CA TRP A 813 3.24 -17.56 13.72
C TRP A 813 2.94 -17.29 15.18
N GLY A 814 1.68 -16.99 15.49
CA GLY A 814 1.33 -16.42 16.77
C GLY A 814 1.84 -14.98 16.98
N MET A 815 1.93 -14.56 18.24
CA MET A 815 2.58 -13.31 18.68
C MET A 815 3.23 -13.48 20.05
N SER A 816 4.07 -12.53 20.48
CA SER A 816 4.76 -12.62 21.77
C SER A 816 4.85 -11.33 22.57
N PHE A 817 4.95 -11.47 23.90
CA PHE A 817 5.30 -10.44 24.85
C PHE A 817 6.49 -10.89 25.70
N ALA A 818 7.49 -10.02 25.84
CA ALA A 818 8.68 -10.24 26.65
C ALA A 818 8.92 -9.08 27.63
N SER A 819 9.26 -9.38 28.90
CA SER A 819 9.52 -8.39 29.96
C SER A 819 8.44 -7.31 30.11
N SER A 820 7.19 -7.71 29.92
CA SER A 820 6.04 -6.83 29.73
C SER A 820 5.06 -6.86 30.91
N VAL A 821 4.07 -5.99 30.89
CA VAL A 821 2.96 -5.96 31.86
C VAL A 821 1.63 -5.86 31.13
N LEU A 822 0.71 -6.76 31.45
CA LEU A 822 -0.65 -6.81 30.93
C LEU A 822 -1.63 -6.85 32.10
N GLU A 823 -2.42 -5.79 32.26
CA GLU A 823 -3.37 -5.61 33.37
C GLU A 823 -4.74 -5.17 32.82
N GLY A 824 -5.74 -6.04 33.00
CA GLY A 824 -7.12 -5.81 32.59
C GLY A 824 -8.13 -6.24 33.66
N SER A 825 -9.12 -5.40 33.95
CA SER A 825 -10.16 -5.68 34.96
C SER A 825 -11.15 -6.75 34.52
N GLU A 826 -11.38 -6.92 33.21
CA GLU A 826 -12.11 -8.05 32.65
C GLU A 826 -11.16 -9.19 32.23
N ALA A 827 -10.10 -8.87 31.48
CA ALA A 827 -9.11 -9.84 31.04
C ALA A 827 -7.74 -9.19 30.79
N ALA A 828 -6.67 -9.84 31.24
CA ALA A 828 -5.33 -9.46 30.81
C ALA A 828 -5.08 -9.92 29.37
N VAL A 829 -5.57 -11.09 28.99
CA VAL A 829 -5.48 -11.62 27.62
C VAL A 829 -6.78 -12.33 27.26
N ARG A 830 -7.41 -11.90 26.17
CA ARG A 830 -8.52 -12.59 25.51
C ARG A 830 -8.11 -12.90 24.09
N ASN A 831 -7.58 -14.11 23.87
CA ASN A 831 -7.26 -14.60 22.54
C ASN A 831 -8.44 -15.42 22.00
N GLY A 832 -9.15 -14.86 21.02
CA GLY A 832 -10.28 -15.51 20.32
C GLY A 832 -9.89 -16.18 19.01
N SER A 833 -8.62 -16.07 18.61
CA SER A 833 -8.11 -16.66 17.37
C SER A 833 -7.65 -18.11 17.55
N GLU A 834 -7.34 -18.77 16.43
CA GLU A 834 -6.69 -20.09 16.40
C GLU A 834 -5.15 -20.02 16.58
N ALA A 835 -4.58 -18.81 16.65
CA ALA A 835 -3.16 -18.56 16.79
C ALA A 835 -2.73 -18.48 18.27
N TYR A 836 -1.45 -18.68 18.58
CA TYR A 836 -0.96 -18.64 19.97
C TYR A 836 -0.42 -17.28 20.40
N VAL A 837 -0.50 -16.98 21.70
CA VAL A 837 0.18 -15.83 22.34
C VAL A 837 1.24 -16.34 23.31
N LYS A 838 2.51 -15.92 23.14
CA LYS A 838 3.62 -16.27 24.05
C LYS A 838 3.90 -15.18 25.07
N LEU A 839 4.01 -15.54 26.33
CA LEU A 839 4.30 -14.65 27.45
C LEU A 839 5.57 -15.11 28.16
N THR A 840 6.66 -14.35 28.04
CA THR A 840 7.92 -14.59 28.76
C THR A 840 8.23 -13.40 29.66
N ASP A 841 8.62 -13.64 30.92
CA ASP A 841 8.91 -12.57 31.91
C ASP A 841 7.80 -11.48 31.96
N THR A 842 6.55 -11.88 31.74
CA THR A 842 5.43 -10.94 31.58
C THR A 842 4.50 -11.02 32.78
N LYS A 843 4.32 -9.87 33.45
CA LYS A 843 3.40 -9.76 34.58
C LYS A 843 1.97 -9.65 34.06
N VAL A 844 1.11 -10.53 34.55
CA VAL A 844 -0.29 -10.64 34.10
C VAL A 844 -1.22 -10.45 35.30
N SER A 845 -2.17 -9.52 35.20
CA SER A 845 -3.21 -9.29 36.20
C SER A 845 -4.59 -9.19 35.53
N GLY A 846 -5.46 -10.18 35.79
CA GLY A 846 -6.74 -10.35 35.10
C GLY A 846 -6.88 -11.75 34.48
N ALA A 847 -8.06 -12.06 33.94
CA ALA A 847 -8.33 -13.35 33.29
C ALA A 847 -7.47 -13.54 32.02
N VAL A 848 -7.15 -14.79 31.71
CA VAL A 848 -6.43 -15.21 30.49
C VAL A 848 -7.23 -16.32 29.81
N SER A 849 -7.55 -16.17 28.52
CA SER A 849 -8.29 -17.15 27.74
C SER A 849 -7.74 -17.32 26.31
N GLY A 850 -8.01 -18.48 25.70
CA GLY A 850 -7.51 -18.86 24.38
C GLY A 850 -6.17 -19.61 24.43
N ILE A 851 -5.50 -19.72 23.29
CA ILE A 851 -4.19 -20.38 23.21
C ILE A 851 -3.11 -19.40 23.70
N VAL A 852 -2.64 -19.60 24.93
CA VAL A 852 -1.63 -18.74 25.57
C VAL A 852 -0.54 -19.60 26.21
N HIS A 853 0.68 -19.46 25.74
CA HIS A 853 1.85 -20.14 26.28
C HIS A 853 2.58 -19.24 27.27
N ARG A 854 2.67 -19.68 28.54
CA ARG A 854 3.52 -19.07 29.55
C ARG A 854 4.88 -19.75 29.50
N MET A 855 5.87 -19.05 28.94
CA MET A 855 7.22 -19.57 28.79
C MET A 855 8.01 -19.35 30.08
N SER A 856 9.00 -20.22 30.32
CA SER A 856 9.87 -20.14 31.49
C SER A 856 11.01 -19.12 31.30
N GLY A 857 11.63 -18.68 32.40
CA GLY A 857 12.82 -17.84 32.40
C GLY A 857 12.59 -16.34 32.55
N THR A 858 13.69 -15.63 32.84
CA THR A 858 13.76 -14.17 32.91
C THR A 858 14.60 -13.67 31.75
N VAL A 859 14.12 -12.65 31.05
CA VAL A 859 14.83 -12.08 29.89
C VAL A 859 15.58 -10.81 30.27
N PRO A 860 16.73 -10.51 29.64
CA PRO A 860 17.44 -9.25 29.86
C PRO A 860 16.57 -8.06 29.44
N ARG A 861 16.67 -6.95 30.16
CA ARG A 861 15.97 -5.70 29.80
C ARG A 861 16.87 -4.80 28.97
N TYR A 862 16.33 -4.27 27.88
CA TYR A 862 17.01 -3.25 27.08
C TYR A 862 16.80 -1.85 27.67
N ASP A 863 17.86 -1.05 27.74
CA ASP A 863 17.83 0.36 28.14
C ASP A 863 18.38 1.24 27.01
N GLN A 864 17.47 1.77 26.19
CA GLN A 864 17.83 2.59 25.03
C GLN A 864 18.57 3.86 25.44
N LYS A 865 19.75 4.08 24.85
CA LYS A 865 20.57 5.27 25.09
C LYS A 865 20.29 6.36 24.04
N PRO A 866 20.51 7.65 24.35
CA PRO A 866 20.43 8.72 23.37
C PRO A 866 21.31 8.45 22.14
N LEU A 867 20.91 8.97 20.98
CA LEU A 867 21.76 8.88 19.80
C LEU A 867 23.02 9.73 19.92
N PRO A 868 24.12 9.29 19.27
CA PRO A 868 25.29 10.12 19.09
C PRO A 868 25.01 11.29 18.13
N ARG A 869 25.77 12.38 18.34
CA ARG A 869 25.69 13.63 17.57
C ARG A 869 27.01 14.41 17.65
N PRO A 870 27.27 15.35 16.72
CA PRO A 870 28.37 16.29 16.88
C PRO A 870 28.25 17.09 18.17
N ALA A 871 29.38 17.31 18.85
CA ALA A 871 29.42 18.12 20.06
C ALA A 871 29.24 19.61 19.74
N ARG A 872 29.73 20.07 18.59
CA ARG A 872 29.62 21.45 18.12
C ARG A 872 28.45 21.58 17.13
N ALA A 873 27.60 22.58 17.31
CA ALA A 873 26.48 22.88 16.42
C ALA A 873 26.89 23.69 15.17
N ALA A 874 28.16 23.63 14.77
CA ALA A 874 28.62 24.32 13.56
C ALA A 874 28.19 23.56 12.31
N LEU A 875 27.77 24.31 11.28
CA LEU A 875 27.31 23.77 10.01
C LEU A 875 28.27 24.19 8.89
N TYR A 876 28.62 23.23 8.04
CA TYR A 876 29.37 23.42 6.81
C TYR A 876 28.55 22.84 5.66
N VAL A 877 28.09 23.69 4.74
CA VAL A 877 27.33 23.22 3.59
C VAL A 877 28.30 22.93 2.45
N ALA A 878 28.26 21.72 1.89
CA ALA A 878 29.05 21.32 0.74
C ALA A 878 28.37 21.75 -0.58
N ASP A 879 28.05 23.04 -0.70
CA ASP A 879 27.31 23.64 -1.82
C ASP A 879 28.06 23.61 -3.16
N ARG A 880 29.40 23.58 -3.11
CA ARG A 880 30.29 23.48 -4.27
C ARG A 880 30.40 22.08 -4.86
N ALA A 881 29.91 21.06 -4.17
CA ALA A 881 29.91 19.69 -4.68
C ALA A 881 28.94 19.59 -5.87
N PRO A 882 29.40 19.15 -7.06
CA PRO A 882 28.52 18.93 -8.20
C PRO A 882 27.49 17.85 -7.87
N ARG A 883 26.25 18.09 -8.29
CA ARG A 883 25.13 17.16 -8.10
C ARG A 883 24.07 17.34 -9.17
N GLU A 884 23.31 16.29 -9.36
CA GLU A 884 22.19 16.20 -10.29
C GLU A 884 20.98 15.59 -9.56
N THR A 885 19.78 15.63 -10.14
CA THR A 885 18.60 14.94 -9.61
C THR A 885 17.82 14.40 -10.80
N GLY A 886 17.37 13.15 -10.74
CA GLY A 886 16.57 12.51 -11.79
C GLY A 886 17.33 12.15 -13.07
N ILE A 887 18.66 12.31 -13.07
CA ILE A 887 19.60 11.78 -14.06
C ILE A 887 20.93 11.47 -13.35
N MET A 888 21.71 10.56 -13.93
CA MET A 888 23.01 10.19 -13.36
C MET A 888 24.01 11.35 -13.34
N PRO A 889 24.67 11.59 -12.19
CA PRO A 889 25.65 12.66 -12.06
C PRO A 889 26.90 12.40 -12.91
N ARG A 890 27.35 13.40 -13.66
CA ARG A 890 28.50 13.25 -14.58
C ARG A 890 29.84 13.69 -13.97
N ARG A 891 29.81 14.60 -13.00
CA ARG A 891 31.00 15.24 -12.44
C ARG A 891 31.29 14.71 -11.04
N ASP A 892 32.53 14.30 -10.81
CA ASP A 892 32.99 13.82 -9.51
C ASP A 892 32.89 14.92 -8.42
N ALA A 893 32.29 14.57 -7.29
CA ALA A 893 32.11 15.42 -6.13
C ALA A 893 33.11 15.14 -5.00
N THR A 894 33.92 14.07 -5.10
CA THR A 894 34.78 13.56 -4.01
C THR A 894 35.63 14.65 -3.39
N ALA A 895 36.39 15.39 -4.21
CA ALA A 895 37.30 16.43 -3.71
C ALA A 895 36.57 17.59 -3.03
N ALA A 896 35.41 18.02 -3.56
CA ALA A 896 34.64 19.13 -2.99
C ALA A 896 34.00 18.76 -1.64
N VAL A 897 33.51 17.52 -1.52
CA VAL A 897 32.97 16.99 -0.26
C VAL A 897 34.10 16.84 0.76
N GLN A 898 35.23 16.24 0.37
CA GLN A 898 36.38 16.04 1.28
C GLN A 898 36.95 17.36 1.79
N GLN A 899 37.09 18.39 0.94
CA GLN A 899 37.55 19.71 1.37
C GLN A 899 36.67 20.31 2.48
N THR A 900 35.36 20.08 2.41
CA THR A 900 34.39 20.55 3.40
C THR A 900 34.52 19.75 4.71
N LEU A 901 34.68 18.43 4.62
CA LEU A 901 34.99 17.55 5.75
C LEU A 901 36.28 17.93 6.47
N ASP A 902 37.36 18.16 5.71
CA ASP A 902 38.65 18.54 6.25
C ASP A 902 38.60 19.91 6.94
N ARG A 903 37.82 20.85 6.38
CA ARG A 903 37.58 22.15 7.01
C ARG A 903 36.87 22.00 8.35
N ALA A 904 35.78 21.23 8.39
CA ALA A 904 35.07 20.97 9.64
C ALA A 904 35.97 20.31 10.69
N GLY A 905 36.82 19.36 10.26
CA GLY A 905 37.81 18.71 11.12
C GLY A 905 38.84 19.69 11.69
N ARG A 906 39.47 20.51 10.84
CA ARG A 906 40.46 21.54 11.28
C ARG A 906 39.87 22.55 12.24
N GLU A 907 38.60 22.91 12.06
CA GLU A 907 37.90 23.86 12.92
C GLU A 907 37.31 23.21 14.20
N GLY A 908 37.50 21.89 14.41
CA GLY A 908 37.20 21.19 15.67
C GLY A 908 35.89 20.39 15.71
N GLY A 909 35.35 19.99 14.56
CA GLY A 909 34.13 19.18 14.44
C GLY A 909 32.91 19.95 13.90
N GLY A 910 31.73 19.31 13.92
CA GLY A 910 30.47 19.89 13.44
C GLY A 910 29.78 19.03 12.39
N THR A 911 28.74 19.57 11.76
CA THR A 911 27.98 18.88 10.70
C THR A 911 28.43 19.40 9.34
N VAL A 912 28.87 18.50 8.47
CA VAL A 912 29.00 18.74 7.03
C VAL A 912 27.73 18.27 6.36
N TYR A 913 26.97 19.21 5.79
CA TYR A 913 25.68 18.98 5.20
C TYR A 913 25.75 18.93 3.67
N LEU A 914 25.23 17.85 3.11
CA LEU A 914 25.00 17.66 1.68
C LEU A 914 23.52 17.94 1.40
N PRO A 915 23.19 19.03 0.68
CA PRO A 915 21.83 19.27 0.20
C PRO A 915 21.29 18.10 -0.63
N ALA A 916 19.99 18.05 -0.83
CA ALA A 916 19.38 17.07 -1.74
C ALA A 916 20.01 17.13 -3.15
N GLY A 917 20.28 15.95 -3.69
CA GLY A 917 20.92 15.67 -4.97
C GLY A 917 21.68 14.34 -4.96
N TRP A 918 22.02 13.89 -6.16
CA TRP A 918 22.80 12.70 -6.46
C TRP A 918 24.22 13.15 -6.79
N TYR A 919 25.20 12.64 -6.04
CA TYR A 919 26.60 13.04 -6.10
C TYR A 919 27.42 11.86 -6.63
N ARG A 920 28.12 12.04 -7.74
CA ARG A 920 29.12 11.06 -8.20
C ARG A 920 30.33 11.10 -7.26
N VAL A 921 30.76 9.95 -6.79
CA VAL A 921 31.91 9.79 -5.89
C VAL A 921 32.86 8.75 -6.49
N ASP A 922 33.97 9.23 -7.06
CA ASP A 922 35.02 8.41 -7.69
C ASP A 922 36.16 8.03 -6.72
N GLY A 923 36.07 8.40 -5.44
CA GLY A 923 37.10 8.06 -4.45
C GLY A 923 36.56 7.89 -3.03
N HIS A 924 37.47 7.88 -2.04
CA HIS A 924 37.10 7.68 -0.64
C HIS A 924 36.87 8.99 0.11
N LEU A 925 35.88 8.99 1.01
CA LEU A 925 35.59 10.08 1.94
C LEU A 925 36.07 9.71 3.34
N ARG A 926 36.83 10.63 3.97
CA ARG A 926 37.29 10.51 5.36
C ARG A 926 36.58 11.55 6.21
N VAL A 927 35.73 11.09 7.12
CA VAL A 927 35.00 11.94 8.07
C VAL A 927 35.85 12.10 9.33
N PRO A 928 36.38 13.30 9.66
CA PRO A 928 37.25 13.46 10.82
C PRO A 928 36.55 13.25 12.17
N ALA A 929 37.34 13.05 13.23
CA ALA A 929 36.85 13.00 14.60
C ALA A 929 35.93 14.20 14.94
N GLY A 930 34.79 13.92 15.56
CA GLY A 930 33.79 14.94 15.94
C GLY A 930 33.03 15.59 14.78
N VAL A 931 33.24 15.14 13.53
CA VAL A 931 32.51 15.58 12.34
C VAL A 931 31.41 14.57 12.00
N GLU A 932 30.26 15.05 11.53
CA GLU A 932 29.22 14.23 10.93
C GLU A 932 29.02 14.61 9.46
N LEU A 933 29.06 13.62 8.56
CA LEU A 933 28.57 13.78 7.19
C LEU A 933 27.06 13.54 7.16
N ARG A 934 26.29 14.55 6.79
CA ARG A 934 24.82 14.51 6.88
C ARG A 934 24.18 14.80 5.52
N GLY A 935 23.25 13.94 5.09
CA GLY A 935 22.35 14.20 3.98
C GLY A 935 21.09 14.97 4.36
N ALA A 936 20.24 15.24 3.38
CA ALA A 936 19.06 16.09 3.55
C ALA A 936 17.91 15.44 4.34
N SER A 937 17.92 14.12 4.52
CA SER A 937 16.85 13.44 5.25
C SER A 937 17.16 13.37 6.76
N PRO A 938 16.32 13.94 7.63
CA PRO A 938 16.43 13.75 9.09
C PRO A 938 15.79 12.44 9.58
N VAL A 939 15.16 11.67 8.68
CA VAL A 939 14.43 10.43 8.97
C VAL A 939 14.93 9.27 8.08
N PRO A 940 14.64 8.00 8.44
CA PRO A 940 14.88 6.86 7.57
C PRO A 940 14.30 7.10 6.18
N ASN A 941 15.06 6.75 5.15
CA ASN A 941 14.72 7.09 3.78
C ASN A 941 15.17 5.99 2.80
N ARG A 942 14.35 5.82 1.77
CA ARG A 942 14.55 4.92 0.64
C ARG A 942 14.06 5.60 -0.65
N ASP A 943 14.45 5.08 -1.81
CA ASP A 943 13.91 5.51 -3.10
C ASP A 943 12.88 4.50 -3.63
N LEU A 944 12.10 4.93 -4.61
CA LEU A 944 11.31 4.05 -5.47
C LEU A 944 11.42 4.55 -6.91
N VAL A 945 12.17 3.83 -7.75
CA VAL A 945 12.32 4.08 -9.19
C VAL A 945 12.70 5.54 -9.54
N GLY A 946 13.56 6.16 -8.73
CA GLY A 946 14.04 7.53 -8.92
C GLY A 946 13.04 8.61 -8.53
N ALA A 947 11.93 8.26 -7.87
CA ALA A 947 10.94 9.21 -7.38
C ALA A 947 11.47 10.11 -6.24
N SER A 948 12.54 9.69 -5.54
CA SER A 948 13.12 10.44 -4.44
C SER A 948 14.36 11.24 -4.87
N GLY A 949 14.31 12.56 -4.66
CA GLY A 949 15.50 13.40 -4.74
C GLY A 949 16.55 12.98 -3.70
N GLY A 950 16.33 13.34 -2.43
CA GLY A 950 17.15 13.00 -1.27
C GLY A 950 18.66 13.26 -1.46
N THR A 951 19.50 12.77 -0.55
CA THR A 951 20.96 12.78 -0.76
C THR A 951 21.43 11.37 -1.12
N VAL A 952 22.03 11.22 -2.30
CA VAL A 952 22.53 9.92 -2.79
C VAL A 952 24.00 10.07 -3.18
N LEU A 953 24.86 9.22 -2.63
CA LEU A 953 26.24 9.06 -3.09
C LEU A 953 26.26 7.92 -4.13
N MET A 954 26.53 8.26 -5.38
CA MET A 954 26.70 7.33 -6.48
C MET A 954 28.18 6.93 -6.52
N ALA A 955 28.50 5.77 -5.94
CA ALA A 955 29.87 5.30 -5.72
C ALA A 955 30.39 4.48 -6.90
N TYR A 956 31.57 4.86 -7.42
CA TYR A 956 32.25 4.18 -8.52
C TYR A 956 33.59 3.54 -8.11
N GLU A 957 34.08 3.83 -6.91
CA GLU A 957 35.37 3.32 -6.44
C GLU A 957 35.26 1.92 -5.82
N GLY A 958 36.25 1.07 -6.09
CA GLY A 958 36.45 -0.21 -5.41
C GLY A 958 35.80 -1.44 -6.06
N ARG A 959 35.27 -1.33 -7.28
CA ARG A 959 34.68 -2.44 -8.03
C ARG A 959 35.67 -3.60 -8.19
N ASP A 960 35.17 -4.82 -7.98
CA ASP A 960 35.89 -6.08 -8.19
C ASP A 960 37.23 -6.15 -7.43
N THR A 961 37.25 -5.60 -6.21
CA THR A 961 38.45 -5.65 -5.37
C THR A 961 38.70 -7.08 -4.88
N GLY A 962 39.95 -7.55 -4.98
CA GLY A 962 40.35 -8.87 -4.50
C GLY A 962 40.42 -9.01 -2.97
N SER A 963 40.18 -7.93 -2.21
CA SER A 963 40.19 -7.94 -0.74
C SER A 963 39.14 -6.98 -0.17
N PRO A 964 37.84 -7.24 -0.44
CA PRO A 964 36.74 -6.31 -0.09
C PRO A 964 36.61 -6.07 1.41
N ASP A 965 37.10 -6.99 2.23
CA ASP A 965 37.00 -6.89 3.69
C ASP A 965 38.05 -5.97 4.30
N THR A 966 39.19 -5.76 3.63
CA THR A 966 40.31 -4.96 4.17
C THR A 966 40.59 -3.71 3.35
N ALA A 967 40.14 -3.64 2.09
CA ALA A 967 40.23 -2.47 1.25
C ALA A 967 39.59 -1.23 1.92
N THR A 968 40.02 -0.04 1.50
CA THR A 968 39.51 1.22 2.07
C THR A 968 38.02 1.35 1.79
N ALA A 969 37.24 1.62 2.83
CA ALA A 969 35.80 1.83 2.71
C ALA A 969 35.47 3.11 1.92
N LEU A 970 34.30 3.18 1.28
CA LEU A 970 33.84 4.40 0.62
C LEU A 970 33.82 5.58 1.61
N ILE A 971 33.26 5.38 2.80
CA ILE A 971 33.24 6.35 3.89
C ILE A 971 33.99 5.78 5.09
N THR A 972 35.10 6.41 5.48
CA THR A 972 35.82 6.09 6.72
C THR A 972 35.49 7.11 7.80
N LEU A 973 34.85 6.66 8.89
CA LEU A 973 34.59 7.45 10.10
C LEU A 973 35.87 7.52 10.94
N ASN A 974 36.72 8.49 10.60
CA ASN A 974 38.12 8.56 11.00
C ASN A 974 38.32 9.28 12.33
N GLY A 975 37.94 8.60 13.41
CA GLY A 975 38.25 8.97 14.79
C GLY A 975 37.04 9.10 15.70
N LYS A 976 37.28 9.52 16.95
CA LYS A 976 36.28 9.57 18.02
C LYS A 976 35.04 10.38 17.60
N ARG A 977 33.85 9.77 17.70
CA ARG A 977 32.55 10.40 17.38
C ARG A 977 32.44 10.95 15.94
N ALA A 978 33.20 10.42 14.99
CA ALA A 978 32.92 10.65 13.57
C ALA A 978 31.63 9.91 13.19
N GLY A 979 30.78 10.50 12.35
CA GLY A 979 29.51 9.89 11.99
C GLY A 979 28.98 10.21 10.61
N VAL A 980 27.98 9.44 10.17
CA VAL A 980 27.26 9.64 8.92
C VAL A 980 25.75 9.48 9.16
N ARG A 981 24.92 10.32 8.53
CA ARG A 981 23.47 10.33 8.73
C ARG A 981 22.67 10.70 7.49
N GLY A 982 21.52 10.05 7.29
CA GLY A 982 20.42 10.63 6.49
C GLY A 982 20.68 10.70 4.98
N LEU A 983 21.48 9.76 4.47
CA LEU A 983 21.86 9.66 3.06
C LEU A 983 21.83 8.22 2.57
N ARG A 984 21.89 8.06 1.25
CA ARG A 984 21.94 6.76 0.58
C ARG A 984 23.26 6.58 -0.16
N VAL A 985 23.71 5.34 -0.31
CA VAL A 985 24.86 4.96 -1.13
C VAL A 985 24.42 3.92 -2.14
N LEU A 986 24.49 4.26 -3.42
CA LEU A 986 24.23 3.35 -4.54
C LEU A 986 25.54 3.09 -5.27
N TYR A 987 25.77 1.87 -5.73
CA TYR A 987 26.88 1.49 -6.60
C TYR A 987 26.34 1.25 -8.01
N PRO A 988 26.35 2.25 -8.92
CA PRO A 988 25.65 2.13 -10.21
C PRO A 988 26.14 0.97 -11.09
N GLU A 989 27.41 0.57 -10.93
CA GLU A 989 28.05 -0.51 -11.69
C GLU A 989 27.94 -1.89 -11.02
N ASN A 990 27.31 -1.97 -9.83
CA ASN A 990 27.00 -3.21 -9.13
C ASN A 990 25.54 -3.62 -9.37
N ASN A 991 25.18 -3.72 -10.65
CA ASN A 991 23.86 -4.09 -11.12
C ASN A 991 23.75 -5.62 -11.22
N PRO A 992 22.82 -6.27 -10.52
CA PRO A 992 22.69 -7.72 -10.59
C PRO A 992 22.35 -8.29 -11.97
N ALA A 993 21.72 -7.49 -12.83
CA ALA A 993 21.45 -7.88 -14.22
C ALA A 993 22.65 -7.71 -15.17
N ALA A 994 23.79 -7.19 -14.70
CA ALA A 994 25.00 -7.09 -15.51
C ALA A 994 25.54 -8.49 -15.86
N ALA A 995 26.31 -8.59 -16.95
CA ALA A 995 26.85 -9.87 -17.43
C ALA A 995 27.78 -10.56 -16.43
N ASP A 996 28.43 -9.80 -15.55
CA ASP A 996 29.28 -10.28 -14.46
C ASP A 996 28.52 -10.42 -13.12
N GLY A 997 27.22 -10.10 -13.09
CA GLY A 997 26.39 -10.11 -11.89
C GLY A 997 26.88 -9.15 -10.80
N PRO A 998 26.45 -9.34 -9.55
CA PRO A 998 26.99 -8.60 -8.41
C PRO A 998 28.45 -8.95 -8.15
N VAL A 999 29.31 -7.94 -8.04
CA VAL A 999 30.76 -8.10 -7.83
C VAL A 999 31.22 -7.54 -6.46
N PRO A 1000 32.38 -7.96 -5.95
CA PRO A 1000 32.91 -7.47 -4.69
C PRO A 1000 33.21 -5.96 -4.67
N TYR A 1001 32.76 -5.28 -3.61
CA TYR A 1001 33.15 -3.91 -3.25
C TYR A 1001 33.60 -3.83 -1.79
N PRO A 1002 34.45 -2.86 -1.42
CA PRO A 1002 34.75 -2.56 -0.03
C PRO A 1002 33.50 -2.21 0.77
N PHE A 1003 33.62 -2.17 2.09
CA PHE A 1003 32.56 -1.65 2.94
C PHE A 1003 32.13 -0.23 2.53
N ALA A 1004 30.82 0.03 2.50
CA ALA A 1004 30.30 1.37 2.26
C ALA A 1004 30.70 2.32 3.40
N VAL A 1005 30.67 1.84 4.65
CA VAL A 1005 31.06 2.61 5.84
C VAL A 1005 31.99 1.80 6.73
N ARG A 1006 33.11 2.39 7.18
CA ARG A 1006 33.99 1.80 8.20
C ARG A 1006 34.19 2.73 9.38
N GLY A 1007 33.97 2.21 10.58
CA GLY A 1007 34.29 2.88 11.83
C GLY A 1007 35.79 2.76 12.18
N ASN A 1008 36.46 3.87 12.45
CA ASN A 1008 37.87 3.92 12.85
C ASN A 1008 38.09 4.77 14.12
N GLY A 1009 37.33 4.50 15.18
CA GLY A 1009 37.49 5.17 16.47
C GLY A 1009 36.27 5.01 17.38
N PRO A 1010 36.36 5.29 18.68
CA PRO A 1010 35.26 5.05 19.61
C PRO A 1010 34.07 5.99 19.37
N GLY A 1011 32.86 5.47 19.59
CA GLY A 1011 31.61 6.19 19.48
C GLY A 1011 31.29 6.64 18.06
N THR A 1012 31.81 5.97 17.03
CA THR A 1012 31.41 6.25 15.64
C THR A 1012 29.98 5.81 15.38
N TYR A 1013 29.32 6.41 14.40
CA TYR A 1013 27.91 6.12 14.16
C TYR A 1013 27.45 6.27 12.71
N ALA A 1014 26.48 5.44 12.35
CA ALA A 1014 25.82 5.41 11.05
C ALA A 1014 24.31 5.34 11.28
N LEU A 1015 23.58 6.39 10.89
CA LEU A 1015 22.16 6.57 11.23
C LEU A 1015 21.32 6.86 9.99
N ASP A 1016 20.17 6.21 9.85
CA ASP A 1016 19.19 6.51 8.81
C ASP A 1016 19.78 6.42 7.38
N LEU A 1017 20.51 5.32 7.11
CA LEU A 1017 21.22 5.08 5.85
C LEU A 1017 20.48 4.09 4.94
N GLY A 1018 20.50 4.36 3.63
CA GLY A 1018 20.08 3.41 2.61
C GLY A 1018 21.25 2.83 1.82
N LEU A 1019 21.41 1.50 1.80
CA LEU A 1019 22.41 0.74 1.04
C LEU A 1019 21.72 -0.26 0.09
N PRO A 1020 21.09 0.21 -1.00
CA PRO A 1020 20.26 -0.63 -1.87
C PRO A 1020 20.98 -1.74 -2.64
N ASN A 1021 22.30 -1.70 -2.83
CA ASN A 1021 23.03 -2.72 -3.60
C ASN A 1021 24.53 -2.83 -3.22
N ALA A 1022 24.86 -2.56 -1.95
CA ALA A 1022 26.24 -2.65 -1.49
C ALA A 1022 26.70 -4.11 -1.43
N TRP A 1023 27.96 -4.40 -1.75
CA TRP A 1023 28.53 -5.72 -1.46
C TRP A 1023 28.74 -5.91 0.04
N ASN A 1024 29.52 -5.01 0.65
CA ASN A 1024 29.77 -4.93 2.07
C ASN A 1024 29.17 -3.62 2.63
N GLY A 1025 28.40 -3.70 3.71
CA GLY A 1025 27.64 -2.58 4.27
C GLY A 1025 28.46 -1.75 5.25
N ILE A 1026 28.45 -2.13 6.52
CA ILE A 1026 29.07 -1.40 7.63
C ILE A 1026 30.08 -2.26 8.40
N ASP A 1027 31.30 -1.75 8.57
CA ASP A 1027 32.37 -2.39 9.33
C ASP A 1027 32.68 -1.65 10.64
N MET A 1028 32.47 -2.34 11.75
CA MET A 1028 32.84 -1.95 13.13
C MET A 1028 33.82 -2.97 13.74
N ALA A 1029 34.50 -3.74 12.90
CA ALA A 1029 35.37 -4.84 13.27
C ALA A 1029 36.86 -4.60 12.98
N ALA A 1030 37.19 -3.95 11.87
CA ALA A 1030 38.58 -3.69 11.49
C ALA A 1030 39.37 -2.90 12.56
N HIS A 1031 38.67 -2.06 13.33
CA HIS A 1031 39.24 -1.30 14.43
C HIS A 1031 38.33 -1.35 15.66
N ARG A 1032 38.94 -1.33 16.85
CA ARG A 1032 38.19 -1.23 18.11
C ARG A 1032 37.35 0.06 18.13
N ASN A 1033 36.06 -0.10 18.37
CA ASN A 1033 35.04 0.93 18.14
C ASN A 1033 34.04 1.00 19.31
N ASP A 1034 34.55 1.12 20.53
CA ASP A 1034 33.69 1.10 21.73
C ASP A 1034 32.57 2.14 21.67
N GLY A 1035 31.34 1.73 22.00
CA GLY A 1035 30.16 2.57 22.03
C GLY A 1035 29.62 3.01 20.65
N PHE A 1036 29.96 2.29 19.58
CA PHE A 1036 29.42 2.59 18.25
C PHE A 1036 27.88 2.50 18.21
N THR A 1037 27.26 3.16 17.23
CA THR A 1037 25.81 3.02 16.99
C THR A 1037 25.52 2.91 15.50
N VAL A 1038 24.89 1.82 15.09
CA VAL A 1038 24.28 1.65 13.77
C VAL A 1038 22.77 1.66 13.96
N ARG A 1039 22.05 2.54 13.26
CA ARG A 1039 20.59 2.58 13.37
C ARG A 1039 19.92 2.85 12.03
N LYS A 1040 18.79 2.18 11.77
CA LYS A 1040 17.95 2.44 10.59
C LYS A 1040 18.74 2.31 9.29
N LEU A 1041 19.49 1.22 9.20
CA LEU A 1041 20.10 0.76 7.96
C LEU A 1041 19.02 0.01 7.15
N ALA A 1042 18.74 0.50 5.96
CA ALA A 1042 17.80 -0.11 5.01
C ALA A 1042 18.50 -0.47 3.70
N GLY A 1043 18.17 -1.60 3.06
CA GLY A 1043 18.71 -1.91 1.72
C GLY A 1043 18.83 -3.39 1.40
N ALA A 1044 19.74 -3.73 0.49
CA ALA A 1044 20.10 -5.11 0.14
C ALA A 1044 21.61 -5.19 0.05
N VAL A 1045 22.23 -5.87 1.02
CA VAL A 1045 23.67 -6.06 1.09
C VAL A 1045 24.03 -7.49 0.71
N PHE A 1046 24.91 -7.66 -0.28
CA PHE A 1046 25.14 -8.94 -0.94
C PHE A 1046 26.10 -9.90 -0.21
N ASN A 1047 26.90 -9.40 0.74
CA ASN A 1047 27.85 -10.20 1.51
C ASN A 1047 27.75 -9.94 3.01
N ARG A 1048 28.29 -8.83 3.53
CA ARG A 1048 28.22 -8.52 4.98
C ARG A 1048 27.52 -7.22 5.25
N ALA A 1049 26.31 -7.25 5.81
CA ALA A 1049 25.55 -6.03 6.10
C ALA A 1049 26.17 -5.24 7.27
N ILE A 1050 26.42 -5.89 8.41
CA ILE A 1050 27.09 -5.28 9.56
C ILE A 1050 28.09 -6.27 10.15
N THR A 1051 29.36 -5.87 10.31
CA THR A 1051 30.40 -6.68 10.97
C THR A 1051 30.90 -5.97 12.21
N VAL A 1052 31.02 -6.69 13.33
CA VAL A 1052 31.43 -6.17 14.64
C VAL A 1052 32.59 -6.99 15.19
N GLY A 1053 33.67 -6.32 15.57
CA GLY A 1053 34.86 -6.95 16.14
C GLY A 1053 34.95 -6.76 17.65
N ARG A 1054 36.19 -6.76 18.18
CA ARG A 1054 36.53 -6.56 19.60
C ARG A 1054 36.25 -5.14 20.10
N SER A 1055 34.98 -4.80 20.18
CA SER A 1055 34.42 -3.52 20.61
C SER A 1055 33.43 -3.71 21.75
N ASP A 1056 33.40 -2.76 22.68
CA ASP A 1056 32.53 -2.82 23.85
C ASP A 1056 31.32 -1.87 23.76
N GLY A 1057 30.14 -2.34 24.16
CA GLY A 1057 28.93 -1.52 24.33
C GLY A 1057 28.35 -0.95 23.03
N GLY A 1058 28.56 -1.64 21.91
CA GLY A 1058 27.99 -1.27 20.61
C GLY A 1058 26.48 -1.48 20.54
N ARG A 1059 25.81 -0.75 19.63
CA ARG A 1059 24.36 -0.85 19.42
C ARG A 1059 24.01 -0.93 17.94
N ILE A 1060 23.09 -1.84 17.61
CA ILE A 1060 22.48 -2.01 16.30
C ILE A 1060 20.97 -1.93 16.47
N GLU A 1061 20.30 -0.95 15.86
CA GLU A 1061 18.89 -0.64 16.13
C GLU A 1061 18.08 -0.45 14.82
N GLY A 1062 16.96 -1.15 14.64
CA GLY A 1062 16.01 -0.90 13.54
C GLY A 1062 16.55 -1.19 12.14
N VAL A 1063 17.26 -2.29 11.95
CA VAL A 1063 17.87 -2.69 10.66
C VAL A 1063 16.89 -3.50 9.82
N LEU A 1064 16.70 -3.12 8.56
CA LEU A 1064 15.86 -3.82 7.60
C LEU A 1064 16.66 -4.07 6.32
N ASN A 1065 17.05 -5.31 6.05
CA ASN A 1065 17.63 -5.65 4.75
C ASN A 1065 16.69 -6.59 3.97
N ASN A 1066 16.32 -6.17 2.77
CA ASN A 1066 15.38 -6.88 1.91
C ASN A 1066 15.93 -6.97 0.49
N GLY A 1067 16.14 -8.18 -0.02
CA GLY A 1067 16.59 -8.41 -1.40
C GLY A 1067 15.72 -7.74 -2.47
N ASN A 1068 14.40 -7.65 -2.26
CA ASN A 1068 13.47 -6.95 -3.16
C ASN A 1068 13.80 -5.46 -3.31
N ALA A 1069 14.58 -4.90 -2.37
CA ALA A 1069 14.91 -3.51 -2.40
C ALA A 1069 15.73 -3.10 -3.63
N VAL A 1070 16.51 -4.01 -4.22
CA VAL A 1070 17.40 -3.69 -5.37
C VAL A 1070 16.60 -3.32 -6.62
N ALA A 1071 15.63 -4.15 -7.02
CA ALA A 1071 14.83 -3.92 -8.22
C ALA A 1071 13.94 -2.66 -8.10
N ARG A 1072 13.53 -2.35 -6.87
CA ARG A 1072 12.68 -1.19 -6.55
C ARG A 1072 13.47 0.13 -6.44
N VAL A 1073 14.77 0.09 -6.10
CA VAL A 1073 15.68 1.25 -6.01
C VAL A 1073 16.65 1.23 -7.20
N ALA A 1074 16.09 1.47 -8.37
CA ALA A 1074 16.85 1.48 -9.62
C ALA A 1074 17.35 2.86 -10.04
N TYR A 1075 16.81 3.95 -9.47
CA TYR A 1075 17.05 5.33 -9.93
C TYR A 1075 16.88 5.52 -11.45
N ALA A 1076 16.03 4.69 -12.07
CA ALA A 1076 15.85 4.59 -13.51
C ALA A 1076 17.18 4.37 -14.28
N LEU A 1077 18.11 3.61 -13.71
CA LEU A 1077 19.34 3.21 -14.39
C LEU A 1077 19.03 2.33 -15.61
N PRO A 1078 19.74 2.53 -16.73
CA PRO A 1078 19.65 1.62 -17.88
C PRO A 1078 19.99 0.18 -17.51
N ASP A 1079 19.28 -0.76 -18.12
CA ASP A 1079 19.50 -2.21 -18.01
C ASP A 1079 19.50 -2.76 -16.56
N TRP A 1080 18.81 -2.06 -15.65
CA TRP A 1080 18.73 -2.46 -14.24
C TRP A 1080 17.92 -3.76 -14.06
N VAL A 1081 18.24 -4.51 -13.00
CA VAL A 1081 17.51 -5.73 -12.62
C VAL A 1081 16.02 -5.48 -12.44
N LEU A 1082 15.21 -6.40 -12.98
CA LEU A 1082 13.75 -6.35 -12.92
C LEU A 1082 13.23 -7.15 -11.72
N GLU A 1083 12.10 -6.71 -11.16
CA GLU A 1083 11.46 -7.40 -10.02
C GLU A 1083 11.03 -8.83 -10.39
N SER A 1084 10.71 -9.11 -11.66
CA SER A 1084 10.43 -10.47 -12.16
C SER A 1084 11.61 -11.43 -12.04
N ASN A 1085 12.84 -10.92 -11.96
CA ASN A 1085 14.07 -11.70 -11.90
C ASN A 1085 14.77 -11.57 -10.55
N ILE A 1086 14.11 -11.01 -9.53
CA ILE A 1086 14.75 -10.76 -8.24
C ILE A 1086 15.24 -12.03 -7.55
N PHE A 1087 14.52 -13.15 -7.72
CA PHE A 1087 14.94 -14.44 -7.17
C PHE A 1087 16.25 -14.93 -7.78
N PRO A 1088 16.32 -15.21 -9.10
CA PRO A 1088 17.55 -15.73 -9.69
C PRO A 1088 18.73 -14.76 -9.62
N ASP A 1089 18.51 -13.46 -9.83
CA ASP A 1089 19.61 -12.50 -10.02
C ASP A 1089 20.10 -11.84 -8.71
N VAL A 1090 19.31 -11.92 -7.62
CA VAL A 1090 19.63 -11.24 -6.35
C VAL A 1090 19.52 -12.16 -5.14
N ILE A 1091 18.35 -12.78 -4.94
CA ILE A 1091 18.04 -13.51 -3.70
C ILE A 1091 18.76 -14.86 -3.71
N ASP A 1092 18.56 -15.69 -4.72
CA ASP A 1092 19.18 -17.02 -4.83
C ASP A 1092 20.68 -16.91 -5.13
N ASP A 1093 21.08 -15.89 -5.88
CA ASP A 1093 22.47 -15.54 -6.14
C ASP A 1093 22.62 -14.01 -6.09
N PRO A 1094 23.46 -13.42 -5.24
CA PRO A 1094 24.39 -14.04 -4.29
C PRO A 1094 23.82 -14.19 -2.87
N MET A 1095 22.69 -13.55 -2.53
CA MET A 1095 22.36 -13.30 -1.11
C MET A 1095 22.18 -14.59 -0.30
N ARG A 1096 21.34 -15.53 -0.75
CA ARG A 1096 21.12 -16.82 -0.08
C ARG A 1096 22.34 -17.73 -0.05
N LYS A 1097 23.39 -17.44 -0.82
CA LYS A 1097 24.64 -18.21 -0.80
C LYS A 1097 25.62 -17.75 0.27
N GLN A 1098 25.59 -16.49 0.68
CA GLN A 1098 26.65 -15.95 1.52
C GLN A 1098 26.26 -14.79 2.45
N SER A 1099 25.14 -14.12 2.23
CA SER A 1099 24.90 -12.85 2.92
C SER A 1099 24.55 -13.02 4.39
N GLN A 1100 25.06 -12.12 5.24
CA GLN A 1100 24.85 -12.13 6.69
C GLN A 1100 24.43 -10.74 7.16
N ILE A 1101 23.37 -10.65 7.98
CA ILE A 1101 22.89 -9.35 8.48
C ILE A 1101 23.80 -8.78 9.57
N VAL A 1102 24.17 -9.60 10.56
CA VAL A 1102 25.09 -9.18 11.64
C VAL A 1102 26.09 -10.29 11.92
N THR A 1103 27.38 -9.99 11.76
CA THR A 1103 28.48 -10.89 12.09
C THR A 1103 29.27 -10.31 13.27
N VAL A 1104 29.55 -11.13 14.28
CA VAL A 1104 30.21 -10.71 15.53
C VAL A 1104 31.41 -11.61 15.83
N ASP A 1105 32.56 -10.98 16.08
CA ASP A 1105 33.76 -11.64 16.57
C ASP A 1105 34.45 -10.82 17.68
N GLY A 1106 34.16 -11.19 18.93
CA GLY A 1106 34.82 -10.69 20.13
C GLY A 1106 34.22 -9.44 20.75
N ALA A 1107 33.00 -9.04 20.35
CA ALA A 1107 32.30 -7.91 20.97
C ALA A 1107 31.89 -8.20 22.41
N THR A 1108 31.80 -7.17 23.27
CA THR A 1108 31.22 -7.29 24.62
C THR A 1108 30.06 -6.33 24.78
N ARG A 1109 29.02 -6.74 25.51
CA ARG A 1109 27.79 -5.95 25.71
C ARG A 1109 27.18 -5.40 24.41
N LEU A 1110 27.26 -6.15 23.31
CA LEU A 1110 26.63 -5.75 22.05
C LEU A 1110 25.12 -5.92 22.19
N THR A 1111 24.36 -4.88 21.85
CA THR A 1111 22.91 -4.97 21.77
C THR A 1111 22.41 -4.83 20.33
N VAL A 1112 21.54 -5.75 19.93
CA VAL A 1112 20.78 -5.69 18.68
C VAL A 1112 19.30 -5.52 19.04
N LEU A 1113 18.62 -4.50 18.52
CA LEU A 1113 17.19 -4.30 18.68
C LEU A 1113 16.56 -4.11 17.31
N ASN A 1114 15.48 -4.84 17.01
CA ASN A 1114 14.69 -4.67 15.80
C ASN A 1114 15.54 -4.88 14.53
N ALA A 1115 15.95 -6.12 14.26
CA ALA A 1115 16.73 -6.47 13.08
C ALA A 1115 16.01 -7.52 12.24
N PHE A 1116 15.88 -7.27 10.94
CA PHE A 1116 15.18 -8.15 10.02
C PHE A 1116 15.94 -8.33 8.69
N ALA A 1117 15.98 -9.57 8.19
CA ALA A 1117 16.58 -9.93 6.92
C ALA A 1117 15.61 -10.73 6.05
N TYR A 1118 15.46 -10.33 4.78
CA TYR A 1118 14.72 -11.07 3.75
C TYR A 1118 15.66 -11.49 2.61
N GLY A 1119 15.75 -12.81 2.35
CA GLY A 1119 16.55 -13.37 1.27
C GLY A 1119 18.03 -13.57 1.59
N PHE A 1120 18.41 -13.66 2.87
CA PHE A 1120 19.82 -13.76 3.31
C PHE A 1120 20.28 -15.21 3.49
N HIS A 1121 21.58 -15.45 3.64
CA HIS A 1121 22.08 -16.78 4.02
C HIS A 1121 21.97 -17.02 5.53
N HIS A 1122 22.48 -16.11 6.37
CA HIS A 1122 22.31 -16.16 7.82
C HIS A 1122 21.75 -14.86 8.40
N GLY A 1123 21.07 -14.99 9.54
CA GLY A 1123 20.71 -13.90 10.43
C GLY A 1123 21.92 -13.39 11.24
N LEU A 1124 21.89 -13.64 12.54
CA LEU A 1124 22.96 -13.27 13.47
C LEU A 1124 24.01 -14.38 13.54
N VAL A 1125 25.26 -14.05 13.20
CA VAL A 1125 26.41 -14.97 13.28
C VAL A 1125 27.36 -14.49 14.37
N VAL A 1126 27.57 -15.29 15.42
CA VAL A 1126 28.45 -14.99 16.55
C VAL A 1126 29.55 -16.04 16.63
N ARG A 1127 30.77 -15.65 16.26
CA ARG A 1127 31.95 -16.51 16.38
C ARG A 1127 32.50 -16.48 17.81
N SER A 1128 32.48 -15.32 18.45
CA SER A 1128 32.82 -15.11 19.86
C SER A 1128 32.23 -13.79 20.38
N GLY A 1129 32.04 -13.65 21.70
CA GLY A 1129 31.62 -12.38 22.33
C GLY A 1129 30.37 -12.49 23.21
N GLU A 1130 29.79 -11.34 23.57
CA GLU A 1130 28.56 -11.20 24.35
C GLU A 1130 27.55 -10.37 23.54
N VAL A 1131 26.44 -11.01 23.16
CA VAL A 1131 25.40 -10.40 22.31
C VAL A 1131 24.02 -10.63 22.92
N THR A 1132 23.27 -9.54 23.10
CA THR A 1132 21.84 -9.62 23.41
C THR A 1132 21.03 -9.03 22.24
N ALA A 1133 20.18 -9.84 21.62
CA ALA A 1133 19.31 -9.44 20.53
C ALA A 1133 17.84 -9.42 20.95
N TYR A 1134 17.09 -8.42 20.48
CA TYR A 1134 15.66 -8.25 20.71
C TYR A 1134 14.94 -8.09 19.37
N ASN A 1135 13.85 -8.82 19.16
CA ASN A 1135 13.09 -8.82 17.90
C ASN A 1135 14.02 -9.06 16.69
N LEU A 1136 14.54 -10.28 16.59
CA LEU A 1136 15.39 -10.72 15.47
C LEU A 1136 14.54 -11.54 14.51
N GLY A 1137 14.44 -11.14 13.25
CA GLY A 1137 13.65 -11.81 12.23
C GLY A 1137 14.45 -12.21 10.98
N THR A 1138 14.13 -13.37 10.43
CA THR A 1138 14.63 -13.79 9.11
C THR A 1138 13.55 -14.44 8.27
N ASP A 1139 13.49 -14.02 7.00
CA ASP A 1139 12.61 -14.56 5.99
C ASP A 1139 13.41 -15.00 4.76
N ASN A 1140 12.98 -16.09 4.14
CA ASN A 1140 13.53 -16.58 2.88
C ASN A 1140 15.05 -16.84 2.96
N LEU A 1141 15.53 -17.45 4.04
CA LEU A 1141 16.91 -17.86 4.20
C LEU A 1141 17.38 -18.88 3.14
N GLY A 1142 18.69 -18.94 2.92
CA GLY A 1142 19.34 -20.06 2.21
C GLY A 1142 19.04 -21.43 2.86
N THR A 1143 19.21 -22.51 2.11
CA THR A 1143 18.76 -23.87 2.52
C THR A 1143 19.37 -24.35 3.84
N ASP A 1144 20.62 -23.98 4.10
CA ASP A 1144 21.42 -24.26 5.31
C ASP A 1144 21.55 -23.03 6.23
N GLY A 1145 20.68 -22.03 6.02
CA GLY A 1145 20.65 -20.79 6.77
C GLY A 1145 20.10 -20.94 8.19
N PHE A 1146 20.62 -20.09 9.09
CA PHE A 1146 20.20 -20.01 10.48
C PHE A 1146 19.76 -18.59 10.80
N THR A 1147 18.70 -18.43 11.62
CA THR A 1147 18.40 -17.13 12.23
C THR A 1147 19.51 -16.72 13.20
N VAL A 1148 20.07 -17.68 13.94
CA VAL A 1148 21.18 -17.50 14.87
C VAL A 1148 22.18 -18.64 14.71
N GLU A 1149 23.41 -18.32 14.34
CA GLU A 1149 24.56 -19.22 14.38
C GLU A 1149 25.51 -18.73 15.48
N ALA A 1150 25.75 -19.54 16.50
CA ALA A 1150 26.70 -19.24 17.55
C ALA A 1150 27.77 -20.35 17.63
N ASP A 1151 29.03 -20.02 17.39
CA ASP A 1151 30.13 -20.99 17.60
C ASP A 1151 30.61 -20.98 19.06
N GLY A 1152 30.33 -19.89 19.76
CA GLY A 1152 30.73 -19.64 21.14
C GLY A 1152 30.30 -18.25 21.62
N GLY A 1153 30.63 -17.91 22.87
CA GLY A 1153 30.22 -16.66 23.50
C GLY A 1153 28.92 -16.76 24.32
N ASP A 1154 28.46 -15.62 24.83
CA ASP A 1154 27.19 -15.49 25.56
C ASP A 1154 26.17 -14.80 24.65
N VAL A 1155 25.29 -15.60 24.04
CA VAL A 1155 24.28 -15.14 23.08
C VAL A 1155 22.90 -15.32 23.66
N THR A 1156 22.17 -14.21 23.80
CA THR A 1156 20.77 -14.22 24.21
C THR A 1156 19.91 -13.53 23.17
N VAL A 1157 18.81 -14.17 22.77
CA VAL A 1157 17.85 -13.66 21.77
C VAL A 1157 16.45 -13.65 22.39
N VAL A 1158 15.80 -12.50 22.40
CA VAL A 1158 14.46 -12.29 22.94
C VAL A 1158 13.53 -11.94 21.77
N ASN A 1159 12.56 -12.80 21.51
CA ASN A 1159 11.72 -12.80 20.31
C ASN A 1159 12.54 -13.08 19.04
N LEU A 1160 12.48 -14.33 18.59
CA LEU A 1160 13.06 -14.79 17.33
C LEU A 1160 11.92 -15.09 16.37
N LEU A 1161 11.97 -14.50 15.18
CA LEU A 1161 10.99 -14.72 14.12
C LEU A 1161 11.65 -15.41 12.92
N ARG A 1162 11.11 -16.54 12.46
CA ARG A 1162 11.66 -17.30 11.31
C ARG A 1162 10.62 -17.83 10.30
N TYR A 1163 10.81 -17.55 9.02
CA TYR A 1163 9.98 -18.14 7.95
C TYR A 1163 10.45 -19.56 7.55
N ASN A 1164 11.74 -19.72 7.23
CA ASN A 1164 12.39 -20.98 6.82
C ASN A 1164 13.82 -21.09 7.42
N GLY A 1165 14.58 -22.14 7.08
CA GLY A 1165 15.90 -22.41 7.68
C GLY A 1165 15.82 -23.07 9.06
N ALA A 1166 16.81 -22.86 9.92
CA ALA A 1166 16.80 -23.30 11.31
C ALA A 1166 16.86 -22.11 12.29
N SER A 1167 16.29 -22.24 13.49
CA SER A 1167 16.22 -21.09 14.42
C SER A 1167 17.57 -20.78 15.04
N VAL A 1168 18.20 -21.78 15.67
CA VAL A 1168 19.43 -21.62 16.45
C VAL A 1168 20.34 -22.82 16.27
N THR A 1169 21.64 -22.57 16.10
CA THR A 1169 22.70 -23.58 16.27
C THR A 1169 23.77 -23.09 17.25
N GLY A 1170 24.33 -24.03 18.03
CA GLY A 1170 25.33 -23.78 19.07
C GLY A 1170 24.79 -23.12 20.36
N PRO A 1171 25.66 -22.59 21.24
CA PRO A 1171 25.32 -22.21 22.61
C PRO A 1171 24.65 -20.82 22.69
N ALA A 1172 23.43 -20.71 22.18
CA ALA A 1172 22.60 -19.51 22.29
C ALA A 1172 21.28 -19.78 23.01
N ARG A 1173 20.87 -18.83 23.87
CA ARG A 1173 19.59 -18.83 24.57
C ARG A 1173 18.57 -18.02 23.80
N ALA A 1174 17.51 -18.66 23.31
CA ALA A 1174 16.44 -18.02 22.58
C ALA A 1174 15.11 -18.13 23.33
N TYR A 1175 14.44 -16.98 23.47
CA TYR A 1175 13.12 -16.87 24.07
C TYR A 1175 12.10 -16.47 23.00
N ASN A 1176 10.87 -16.99 23.12
CA ASN A 1176 9.78 -16.71 22.18
C ASN A 1176 10.19 -16.99 20.72
N ILE A 1177 10.62 -18.22 20.42
CA ILE A 1177 10.83 -18.67 19.04
C ILE A 1177 9.46 -18.75 18.35
N MET A 1178 9.25 -17.96 17.31
CA MET A 1178 8.05 -17.98 16.47
C MET A 1178 8.50 -18.34 15.05
N ALA A 1179 7.95 -19.41 14.49
CA ALA A 1179 8.41 -19.92 13.20
C ALA A 1179 7.29 -20.58 12.39
N ILE A 1180 7.28 -20.37 11.07
CA ILE A 1180 6.40 -21.07 10.14
C ILE A 1180 6.87 -22.51 9.93
N ASN A 1181 5.92 -23.45 9.86
CA ASN A 1181 6.14 -24.85 9.50
C ASN A 1181 7.21 -25.55 10.34
N MET A 1182 7.39 -25.12 11.59
CA MET A 1182 8.37 -25.70 12.50
C MET A 1182 7.95 -27.10 12.94
N LEU A 1183 8.83 -28.07 12.73
CA LEU A 1183 8.68 -29.40 13.31
C LEU A 1183 9.17 -29.36 14.75
N GLN A 1184 8.34 -29.85 15.67
CA GLN A 1184 8.64 -29.85 17.10
C GLN A 1184 8.29 -31.19 17.73
N ASN A 1185 9.06 -31.56 18.75
CA ASN A 1185 8.87 -32.77 19.52
C ASN A 1185 8.85 -32.45 21.02
N GLY A 1186 8.09 -33.26 21.76
CA GLY A 1186 7.95 -33.14 23.21
C GLY A 1186 9.14 -33.78 23.92
N LEU A 1187 9.68 -33.09 24.92
CA LEU A 1187 10.67 -33.67 25.83
C LEU A 1187 10.22 -33.42 27.26
N THR A 1188 9.91 -34.49 27.98
CA THR A 1188 9.55 -34.45 29.39
C THR A 1188 10.67 -35.05 30.23
N ALA A 1189 10.73 -34.64 31.50
CA ALA A 1189 11.72 -35.17 32.42
C ALA A 1189 11.13 -35.49 33.79
N GLU A 1190 11.57 -36.59 34.39
CA GLU A 1190 11.02 -37.15 35.62
C GLU A 1190 12.12 -37.51 36.62
N ALA A 1191 11.82 -37.43 37.91
CA ALA A 1191 12.68 -37.91 38.99
C ALA A 1191 12.10 -39.19 39.60
N ALA A 1192 12.92 -40.24 39.71
CA ALA A 1192 12.53 -41.54 40.23
C ALA A 1192 13.47 -42.00 41.36
N PRO A 1193 12.98 -42.28 42.58
CA PRO A 1193 11.63 -42.02 43.06
C PRO A 1193 11.28 -40.51 43.09
N ALA A 1194 9.99 -40.19 42.93
CA ALA A 1194 9.53 -38.82 43.05
C ALA A 1194 9.86 -38.27 44.45
N GLY A 1195 10.44 -37.07 44.52
CA GLY A 1195 10.82 -36.44 45.79
C GLY A 1195 12.23 -36.77 46.31
N HIS A 1196 13.04 -37.51 45.55
CA HIS A 1196 14.46 -37.76 45.89
C HIS A 1196 15.42 -36.77 45.18
N GLY A 1197 14.92 -36.02 44.21
CA GLY A 1197 15.67 -35.03 43.45
C GLY A 1197 14.78 -34.18 42.56
N THR A 1198 15.37 -33.19 41.90
CA THR A 1198 14.71 -32.34 40.90
C THR A 1198 15.41 -32.49 39.55
N VAL A 1199 14.63 -32.45 38.47
CA VAL A 1199 15.15 -32.38 37.11
C VAL A 1199 14.80 -31.05 36.47
N THR A 1200 15.75 -30.44 35.77
CA THR A 1200 15.54 -29.24 34.96
C THR A 1200 15.95 -29.52 33.52
N LEU A 1201 15.11 -29.12 32.56
CA LEU A 1201 15.48 -29.09 31.15
C LEU A 1201 15.93 -27.68 30.79
N VAL A 1202 17.10 -27.57 30.17
CA VAL A 1202 17.71 -26.32 29.72
C VAL A 1202 17.88 -26.40 28.21
N GLY A 1203 17.05 -25.67 27.49
CA GLY A 1203 17.04 -25.62 26.03
C GLY A 1203 16.11 -24.54 25.51
N ASN A 1204 16.09 -24.36 24.20
CA ASN A 1204 15.28 -23.33 23.54
C ASN A 1204 13.86 -23.86 23.30
N GLU A 1205 12.99 -23.72 24.31
CA GLU A 1205 11.58 -24.12 24.21
C GLU A 1205 10.83 -23.34 23.12
N THR A 1206 10.14 -24.06 22.25
CA THR A 1206 9.24 -23.49 21.24
C THR A 1206 7.84 -23.29 21.79
N GLU A 1207 7.40 -24.21 22.64
CA GLU A 1207 6.20 -24.17 23.49
C GLU A 1207 6.55 -24.88 24.81
N PRO A 1208 5.75 -24.77 25.88
CA PRO A 1208 6.07 -25.46 27.14
C PRO A 1208 6.33 -26.96 26.94
N GLY A 1209 7.55 -27.42 27.23
CA GLY A 1209 7.97 -28.82 27.06
C GLY A 1209 8.16 -29.29 25.61
N ARG A 1210 8.10 -28.40 24.62
CA ARG A 1210 8.37 -28.72 23.21
C ARG A 1210 9.57 -27.94 22.69
N TYR A 1211 10.31 -28.58 21.81
CA TYR A 1211 11.54 -28.05 21.23
C TYR A 1211 11.57 -28.31 19.73
N GLU A 1212 12.27 -27.46 18.99
CA GLU A 1212 12.48 -27.64 17.55
C GLU A 1212 13.20 -28.97 17.29
N ARG A 1213 12.72 -29.73 16.31
CA ARG A 1213 13.35 -31.00 15.95
C ARG A 1213 14.79 -30.78 15.51
N GLY A 1214 15.71 -31.58 16.04
CA GLY A 1214 17.16 -31.48 15.82
C GLY A 1214 17.86 -30.54 16.79
N SER A 1215 17.13 -29.78 17.61
CA SER A 1215 17.74 -28.96 18.67
C SER A 1215 18.30 -29.82 19.80
N THR A 1216 19.26 -29.27 20.55
CA THR A 1216 19.87 -29.91 21.72
C THR A 1216 19.29 -29.33 23.00
N VAL A 1217 18.91 -30.19 23.94
CA VAL A 1217 18.43 -29.83 25.28
C VAL A 1217 19.32 -30.50 26.32
N THR A 1218 19.70 -29.77 27.36
CA THR A 1218 20.43 -30.31 28.51
C THR A 1218 19.48 -30.64 29.65
N ALA A 1219 19.43 -31.90 30.08
CA ALA A 1219 18.77 -32.31 31.30
C ALA A 1219 19.75 -32.27 32.48
N GLU A 1220 19.36 -31.62 33.57
CA GLU A 1220 20.14 -31.51 34.80
C GLU A 1220 19.39 -32.13 35.99
N ALA A 1221 20.05 -33.05 36.69
CA ALA A 1221 19.55 -33.71 37.88
C ALA A 1221 20.23 -33.15 39.12
N LYS A 1222 19.42 -32.70 40.08
CA LYS A 1222 19.89 -32.22 41.37
C LYS A 1222 19.26 -33.06 42.49
N PRO A 1223 20.05 -33.88 43.20
CA PRO A 1223 19.55 -34.66 44.34
C PRO A 1223 19.05 -33.73 45.46
N LEU A 1224 18.00 -34.15 46.16
CA LEU A 1224 17.60 -33.52 47.42
C LEU A 1224 18.49 -34.02 48.57
N PRO A 1225 18.55 -33.31 49.72
CA PRO A 1225 19.39 -33.70 50.84
C PRO A 1225 19.15 -35.15 51.28
N GLY A 1226 20.22 -35.95 51.38
CA GLY A 1226 20.16 -37.36 51.77
C GLY A 1226 20.09 -38.37 50.61
N HIS A 1227 19.93 -37.89 49.38
CA HIS A 1227 19.92 -38.71 48.17
C HIS A 1227 21.12 -38.41 47.27
N ARG A 1228 21.44 -39.34 46.37
CA ARG A 1228 22.41 -39.15 45.28
C ARG A 1228 21.76 -39.46 43.93
N PHE A 1229 22.25 -38.79 42.91
CA PHE A 1229 21.92 -39.12 41.52
C PHE A 1229 22.62 -40.43 41.13
N LEU A 1230 21.91 -41.33 40.46
CA LEU A 1230 22.42 -42.62 40.02
C LEU A 1230 22.62 -42.66 38.49
N SER A 1231 21.57 -42.37 37.72
CA SER A 1231 21.62 -42.48 36.26
C SER A 1231 20.47 -41.76 35.57
N TRP A 1232 20.69 -41.42 34.30
CA TRP A 1232 19.66 -41.02 33.36
C TRP A 1232 19.20 -42.21 32.53
N THR A 1233 17.89 -42.32 32.36
CA THR A 1233 17.25 -43.31 31.51
C THR A 1233 16.43 -42.59 30.44
N VAL A 1234 16.58 -42.94 29.17
CA VAL A 1234 15.74 -42.45 28.07
C VAL A 1234 15.09 -43.66 27.41
N ASP A 1235 13.76 -43.65 27.30
CA ASP A 1235 12.98 -44.75 26.70
C ASP A 1235 13.27 -46.13 27.34
N GLY A 1236 13.64 -46.14 28.63
CA GLY A 1236 13.96 -47.35 29.40
C GLY A 1236 15.42 -47.80 29.37
N GLU A 1237 16.29 -47.16 28.58
CA GLU A 1237 17.73 -47.46 28.51
C GLU A 1237 18.58 -46.45 29.29
N VAL A 1238 19.59 -46.94 30.02
CA VAL A 1238 20.52 -46.07 30.78
C VAL A 1238 21.48 -45.39 29.81
N ILE A 1239 21.41 -44.05 29.73
CA ILE A 1239 22.20 -43.26 28.78
C ILE A 1239 23.44 -42.62 29.42
N SER A 1240 23.35 -42.24 30.71
CA SER A 1240 24.44 -41.55 31.40
C SER A 1240 24.36 -41.76 32.91
N THR A 1241 25.52 -41.74 33.58
CA THR A 1241 25.65 -41.70 35.05
C THR A 1241 26.13 -40.34 35.56
N GLY A 1242 26.37 -39.37 34.67
CA GLY A 1242 26.64 -37.99 35.02
C GLY A 1242 25.33 -37.21 35.30
N PRO A 1243 25.30 -36.26 36.24
CA PRO A 1243 24.10 -35.52 36.61
C PRO A 1243 23.60 -34.55 35.52
N SER A 1244 24.35 -34.38 34.43
CA SER A 1244 23.98 -33.61 33.24
C SER A 1244 23.97 -34.51 32.02
N LEU A 1245 22.97 -34.37 31.16
CA LEU A 1245 22.79 -35.14 29.93
C LEU A 1245 22.33 -34.22 28.80
N GLU A 1246 23.09 -34.15 27.71
CA GLU A 1246 22.65 -33.51 26.46
C GLU A 1246 21.84 -34.48 25.61
N ILE A 1247 20.75 -33.99 25.03
CA ILE A 1247 19.77 -34.78 24.30
C ILE A 1247 19.40 -34.04 23.02
N THR A 1248 19.55 -34.70 21.87
CA THR A 1248 19.00 -34.22 20.61
C THR A 1248 17.52 -34.57 20.52
N VAL A 1249 16.68 -33.58 20.25
CA VAL A 1249 15.22 -33.74 20.16
C VAL A 1249 14.84 -34.19 18.75
N ASP A 1250 14.76 -35.49 18.51
CA ASP A 1250 14.42 -36.09 17.20
C ASP A 1250 13.02 -36.73 17.16
N ALA A 1251 12.49 -37.09 18.33
CA ALA A 1251 11.17 -37.67 18.55
C ALA A 1251 10.64 -37.24 19.94
N ASP A 1252 9.39 -37.55 20.23
CA ASP A 1252 8.82 -37.34 21.56
C ASP A 1252 9.49 -38.31 22.55
N ARG A 1253 10.05 -37.81 23.65
CA ARG A 1253 10.84 -38.60 24.61
C ARG A 1253 10.56 -38.22 26.06
N THR A 1254 10.74 -39.19 26.96
CA THR A 1254 10.76 -38.98 28.42
C THR A 1254 12.14 -39.34 28.96
N VAL A 1255 12.71 -38.45 29.77
CA VAL A 1255 14.04 -38.60 30.39
C VAL A 1255 13.89 -38.77 31.90
N THR A 1256 14.31 -39.88 32.46
CA THR A 1256 14.16 -40.17 33.89
C THR A 1256 15.50 -40.08 34.62
N ALA A 1257 15.62 -39.16 35.58
CA ALA A 1257 16.71 -39.16 36.56
C ALA A 1257 16.39 -40.15 37.68
N THR A 1258 17.24 -41.15 37.85
CA THR A 1258 17.14 -42.12 38.94
C THR A 1258 17.99 -41.67 40.13
N PHE A 1259 17.41 -41.69 41.32
CA PHE A 1259 18.03 -41.39 42.62
C PHE A 1259 17.93 -42.61 43.55
N ASP A 1260 18.74 -42.66 44.61
CA ASP A 1260 18.74 -43.77 45.59
C ASP A 1260 17.67 -43.67 46.67
#